data_AF-K9QMF1-F1
#
_entry.id   AF-K9QMF1-F1
#
_cell.length_a   1.000
_cell.length_b   1.000
_cell.length_c   1.000
_cell.angle_alpha   90.00
_cell.angle_beta   90.00
_cell.angle_gamma   90.00
#
_symmetry.space_group_name_H-M   'P 1'
#
loop_
_entity.id
_entity.type
_entity.pdbx_description
1 polymer ?
#
loop_
_entity_poly.entity_id
_entity_poly.type
_entity_poly.pdbx_seq_one_letter_code
_entity_poly.pdbx_strand_id
1 'polypeptide(L)'
;MSISTSVLSDLLQSLPYLRPQLYFKASLTALSHAMEDQVLAATLDQPLVIASFQRERFYRQEAHRYQRLAQRSNQIYVLSAPETDFANSSEYYEKVAFEPEDALSQEWHLVVIADNYATCLVCRESLGSITKNRQVPEWLPSLDMDTGRRFEGIWTSERGVSIKAAQLLLDRILVYRPDLAQKVERACQRFGIGDSKIYSPPGVIAEYACDIDTDPFVQRLVTYLQASQYKLHKAYRSIAAQARKERLVNSISTAIRRSLDPHQVLQIAAQELGQHLGASRCLIYRAQASDAQATLEHEFLMPGVVSICGQNWELKNNPLFQAVVDHGEGVCVSDSLNDFRVTSSVTLSLIVKKFAVRSWLIEPVLFQGRLLGIVELHYCSLPPHQWQQGELDLVEAIATQIGAALIQAEAYANLEVLNQQLEALDRTRSNLIAITGHELRTPLSTIQVCLESLATEPDMPLELRQVMLNTALDDSERMRKLVQDFLTLSNLESGRVEWHPESLTLQECVDLALSRLKTRTTTEKPPQIKTQLAENLPLIRADGDWLVEVLAKLIDNACKFTPMQGLITISANQNSDRMVEVTVADTGRGIEPNRLEVVFDRFYQEEGALRRTAGGTGLGLAICRQIVNGWGGAIWADSNGKDQGSQFHFTVPIVQGSQEESRSKVKRRGSRD
;
A
#
# COMPACT_ATOMS: atom_id res chain seq x y z
N MET A 1 -1.38 -59.44 8.28
CA MET A 1 -2.13 -59.62 9.54
C MET A 1 -1.63 -58.54 10.48
N SER A 2 -2.48 -57.61 10.93
CA SER A 2 -2.05 -56.57 11.88
C SER A 2 -2.10 -57.10 13.31
N ILE A 3 -1.01 -56.94 14.06
CA ILE A 3 -0.97 -57.34 15.48
C ILE A 3 -1.26 -56.10 16.31
N SER A 4 -2.40 -56.11 17.00
CA SER A 4 -2.86 -54.99 17.81
C SER A 4 -2.25 -54.96 19.22
N THR A 5 -1.56 -56.02 19.64
CA THR A 5 -0.92 -56.08 20.96
C THR A 5 0.42 -55.34 20.96
N SER A 6 0.65 -54.59 22.04
CA SER A 6 1.86 -53.80 22.27
C SER A 6 2.96 -54.69 22.84
N VAL A 7 4.17 -54.65 22.28
CA VAL A 7 5.30 -55.48 22.78
C VAL A 7 5.64 -55.10 24.22
N LEU A 8 5.51 -53.81 24.56
CA LEU A 8 5.67 -53.34 25.93
C LEU A 8 4.62 -53.93 26.88
N SER A 9 3.36 -53.99 26.45
CA SER A 9 2.28 -54.60 27.24
C SER A 9 2.50 -56.10 27.46
N ASP A 10 2.90 -56.82 26.41
CA ASP A 10 3.19 -58.26 26.47
C ASP A 10 4.40 -58.54 27.38
N LEU A 11 5.43 -57.68 27.34
CA LEU A 11 6.59 -57.76 28.22
C LEU A 11 6.20 -57.54 29.69
N LEU A 12 5.42 -56.49 29.99
CA LEU A 12 4.93 -56.19 31.35
C LEU A 12 4.01 -57.29 31.90
N GLN A 13 3.21 -57.93 31.05
CA GLN A 13 2.37 -59.07 31.46
C GLN A 13 3.22 -60.29 31.82
N SER A 14 4.30 -60.53 31.06
CA SER A 14 5.21 -61.65 31.32
C SER A 14 6.14 -61.43 32.51
N LEU A 15 6.48 -60.17 32.81
CA LEU A 15 7.40 -59.74 33.88
C LEU A 15 6.78 -58.60 34.71
N PRO A 16 5.84 -58.90 35.62
CA PRO A 16 5.03 -57.89 36.32
C PRO A 16 5.81 -57.03 37.34
N TYR A 17 7.07 -57.38 37.64
CA TYR A 17 7.93 -56.58 38.53
C TYR A 17 8.53 -55.34 37.83
N LEU A 18 8.53 -55.32 36.49
CA LEU A 18 9.08 -54.21 35.73
C LEU A 18 8.20 -52.96 35.86
N ARG A 19 8.85 -51.80 36.03
CA ARG A 19 8.19 -50.50 36.10
C ARG A 19 8.65 -49.66 34.91
N PRO A 20 7.75 -49.29 33.98
CA PRO A 20 8.14 -48.45 32.85
C PRO A 20 8.47 -47.03 33.31
N GLN A 21 9.44 -46.43 32.63
CA GLN A 21 9.87 -45.04 32.83
C GLN A 21 9.43 -44.17 31.67
N LEU A 22 9.37 -42.86 31.91
CA LEU A 22 9.02 -41.87 30.90
C LEU A 22 10.28 -41.25 30.31
N TYR A 23 10.42 -41.34 28.99
CA TYR A 23 11.53 -40.80 28.23
C TYR A 23 11.05 -39.73 27.24
N PHE A 24 11.86 -38.69 27.05
CA PHE A 24 11.69 -37.75 25.95
C PHE A 24 12.29 -38.31 24.68
N LYS A 25 11.71 -38.00 23.51
CA LYS A 25 12.22 -38.46 22.20
C LYS A 25 13.72 -38.24 22.03
N ALA A 26 14.22 -37.04 22.34
CA ALA A 26 15.62 -36.69 22.19
C ALA A 26 16.55 -37.58 23.05
N SER A 27 16.12 -37.90 24.27
CA SER A 27 16.84 -38.81 25.16
C SER A 27 16.83 -40.25 24.62
N LEU A 28 15.71 -40.72 24.08
CA LEU A 28 15.64 -42.05 23.46
C LEU A 28 16.49 -42.17 22.20
N THR A 29 16.51 -41.15 21.34
CA THR A 29 17.35 -41.15 20.14
C THR A 29 18.83 -41.19 20.54
N ALA A 30 19.23 -40.36 21.52
CA ALA A 30 20.59 -40.37 22.05
C ALA A 30 20.96 -41.73 22.67
N LEU A 31 20.03 -42.34 23.40
CA LEU A 31 20.19 -43.66 24.01
C LEU A 31 20.35 -44.77 22.95
N SER A 32 19.45 -44.83 21.97
CA SER A 32 19.51 -45.78 20.85
C SER A 32 20.82 -45.67 20.10
N HIS A 33 21.26 -44.45 19.77
CA HIS A 33 22.53 -44.23 19.08
C HIS A 33 23.74 -44.63 19.92
N ALA A 34 23.73 -44.34 21.21
CA ALA A 34 24.80 -44.77 22.11
C ALA A 34 24.87 -46.30 22.23
N MET A 35 23.71 -46.97 22.30
CA MET A 35 23.61 -48.44 22.33
C MET A 35 24.18 -49.05 21.04
N GLU A 36 23.72 -48.60 19.87
CA GLU A 36 24.23 -49.06 18.56
C GLU A 36 25.73 -48.85 18.41
N ASP A 37 26.21 -47.67 18.79
CA ASP A 37 27.62 -47.33 18.72
C ASP A 37 28.45 -48.23 19.68
N GLN A 38 27.91 -48.60 20.84
CA GLN A 38 28.53 -49.57 21.75
C GLN A 38 28.66 -50.94 21.10
N VAL A 39 27.64 -51.42 20.38
CA VAL A 39 27.70 -52.68 19.61
C VAL A 39 28.74 -52.61 18.48
N LEU A 40 28.85 -51.45 17.82
CA LEU A 40 29.86 -51.22 16.77
C LEU A 40 31.28 -51.03 17.32
N ALA A 41 31.45 -50.59 18.57
CA ALA A 41 32.77 -50.41 19.17
C ALA A 41 33.26 -51.66 19.90
N ALA A 42 32.37 -52.37 20.59
CA ALA A 42 32.70 -53.59 21.30
C ALA A 42 33.01 -54.74 20.33
N THR A 43 33.99 -55.57 20.69
CA THR A 43 34.25 -56.87 20.05
C THR A 43 33.25 -57.90 20.55
N LEU A 44 31.99 -57.74 20.15
CA LEU A 44 30.94 -58.72 20.36
C LEU A 44 31.01 -59.79 19.26
N ASP A 45 31.10 -61.06 19.63
CA ASP A 45 31.08 -62.16 18.67
C ASP A 45 29.64 -62.39 18.17
N GLN A 46 29.39 -62.06 16.90
CA GLN A 46 28.14 -62.26 16.17
C GLN A 46 26.84 -62.00 17.00
N PRO A 47 26.60 -60.76 17.46
CA PRO A 47 25.43 -60.43 18.29
C PRO A 47 24.10 -60.59 17.52
N LEU A 48 23.02 -60.92 18.24
CA LEU A 48 21.64 -60.74 17.76
C LEU A 48 21.24 -59.28 17.93
N VAL A 49 20.78 -58.63 16.85
CA VAL A 49 20.24 -57.27 16.89
C VAL A 49 18.85 -57.25 16.28
N ILE A 50 17.87 -56.73 17.03
CA ILE A 50 16.50 -56.53 16.56
C ILE A 50 16.14 -55.07 16.79
N ALA A 51 15.88 -54.33 15.71
CA ALA A 51 15.51 -52.92 15.76
C ALA A 51 14.15 -52.69 15.07
N SER A 52 13.28 -51.91 15.70
CA SER A 52 11.97 -51.56 15.18
C SER A 52 11.81 -50.05 15.07
N PHE A 53 11.50 -49.59 13.86
CA PHE A 53 11.28 -48.18 13.53
C PHE A 53 9.80 -47.91 13.25
N GLN A 54 9.24 -46.91 13.93
CA GLN A 54 7.86 -46.47 13.74
C GLN A 54 7.50 -46.17 12.26
N ARG A 55 8.46 -45.67 11.47
CA ARG A 55 8.29 -45.27 10.05
C ARG A 55 9.57 -45.46 9.25
N GLU A 56 9.44 -45.75 7.96
CA GLU A 56 10.56 -45.94 7.03
C GLU A 56 11.56 -44.77 7.03
N ARG A 57 11.09 -43.52 7.04
CA ARG A 57 11.98 -42.34 7.06
C ARG A 57 12.99 -42.31 8.20
N PHE A 58 12.65 -42.89 9.37
CA PHE A 58 13.56 -42.94 10.51
C PHE A 58 14.65 -44.00 10.31
N TYR A 59 14.26 -45.16 9.77
CA TYR A 59 15.20 -46.19 9.37
C TYR A 59 16.17 -45.71 8.26
N ARG A 60 15.69 -44.98 7.24
CA ARG A 60 16.53 -44.50 6.13
C ARG A 60 17.72 -43.65 6.61
N GLN A 61 17.55 -42.89 7.70
CA GLN A 61 18.62 -42.09 8.29
C GLN A 61 19.72 -42.95 8.94
N GLU A 62 19.40 -44.21 9.29
CA GLU A 62 20.27 -45.11 10.05
C GLU A 62 20.68 -46.37 9.27
N ALA A 63 20.18 -46.56 8.04
CA ALA A 63 20.38 -47.77 7.24
C ALA A 63 21.86 -48.19 7.11
N HIS A 64 22.78 -47.22 6.93
CA HIS A 64 24.22 -47.49 6.85
C HIS A 64 24.79 -48.11 8.13
N ARG A 65 24.23 -47.81 9.31
CA ARG A 65 24.68 -48.42 10.58
C ARG A 65 24.35 -49.92 10.62
N TYR A 66 23.14 -50.28 10.23
CA TYR A 66 22.71 -51.68 10.17
C TYR A 66 23.47 -52.48 9.11
N GLN A 67 23.85 -51.85 7.99
CA GLN A 67 24.77 -52.47 7.02
C GLN A 67 26.15 -52.79 7.64
N ARG A 68 26.71 -51.89 8.45
CA ARG A 68 27.97 -52.15 9.16
C ARG A 68 27.83 -53.22 10.23
N LEU A 69 26.72 -53.24 10.96
CA LEU A 69 26.44 -54.31 11.93
C LEU A 69 26.34 -55.67 11.22
N ALA A 70 25.74 -55.72 10.03
CA ALA A 70 25.55 -56.95 9.26
C ALA A 70 26.85 -57.61 8.79
N GLN A 71 27.94 -56.83 8.68
CA GLN A 71 29.27 -57.38 8.42
C GLN A 71 29.81 -58.20 9.61
N ARG A 72 29.27 -58.00 10.81
CA ARG A 72 29.72 -58.67 12.05
C ARG A 72 28.82 -59.82 12.48
N SER A 73 27.53 -59.76 12.16
CA SER A 73 26.56 -60.79 12.52
C SER A 73 25.56 -61.01 11.42
N ASN A 74 25.22 -62.27 11.19
CA ASN A 74 24.11 -62.64 10.30
C ASN A 74 22.75 -62.58 11.01
N GLN A 75 22.69 -62.30 12.32
CA GLN A 75 21.46 -62.22 13.12
C GLN A 75 21.00 -60.78 13.33
N ILE A 76 20.65 -60.09 12.24
CA ILE A 76 20.15 -58.71 12.28
C ILE A 76 18.78 -58.61 11.62
N TYR A 77 17.84 -58.06 12.37
CA TYR A 77 16.44 -57.92 11.99
C TYR A 77 16.02 -56.45 12.16
N VAL A 78 15.53 -55.84 11.09
CA VAL A 78 15.05 -54.46 11.09
C VAL A 78 13.60 -54.42 10.64
N LEU A 79 12.73 -53.95 11.54
CA LEU A 79 11.30 -53.82 11.32
C LEU A 79 10.94 -52.36 11.01
N SER A 80 10.10 -52.13 9.99
CA SER A 80 9.55 -50.79 9.75
C SER A 80 8.20 -50.82 9.01
N ALA A 81 7.37 -49.81 9.24
CA ALA A 81 6.17 -49.57 8.43
C ALA A 81 6.58 -48.98 7.06
N PRO A 82 6.16 -49.58 5.94
CA PRO A 82 6.52 -49.10 4.61
C PRO A 82 5.85 -47.75 4.28
N GLU A 83 6.61 -46.81 3.74
CA GLU A 83 6.09 -45.54 3.19
C GLU A 83 6.29 -45.45 1.67
N THR A 84 7.43 -45.94 1.17
CA THR A 84 7.88 -45.82 -0.22
C THR A 84 8.47 -47.14 -0.74
N ASP A 85 9.72 -47.48 -0.40
CA ASP A 85 10.45 -48.62 -0.99
C ASP A 85 10.84 -49.68 0.04
N PHE A 86 10.43 -49.53 1.30
CA PHE A 86 10.78 -50.50 2.34
C PHE A 86 9.97 -51.79 2.18
N ALA A 87 10.60 -52.83 1.64
CA ALA A 87 10.01 -54.16 1.49
C ALA A 87 10.82 -55.23 2.20
N ASN A 88 10.15 -56.36 2.44
CA ASN A 88 10.78 -57.59 2.91
C ASN A 88 11.97 -57.96 2.01
N SER A 89 13.17 -58.00 2.58
CA SER A 89 14.40 -58.33 1.86
C SER A 89 15.43 -58.96 2.80
N SER A 90 16.37 -59.71 2.22
CA SER A 90 17.41 -60.46 2.93
C SER A 90 18.81 -60.17 2.34
N GLU A 91 19.02 -58.97 1.82
CA GLU A 91 20.25 -58.59 1.10
C GLU A 91 21.48 -58.53 2.02
N TYR A 92 21.49 -57.55 2.93
CA TYR A 92 22.56 -57.37 3.91
C TYR A 92 22.15 -57.89 5.29
N TYR A 93 20.88 -57.70 5.65
CA TYR A 93 20.25 -58.14 6.88
C TYR A 93 18.75 -58.31 6.61
N GLU A 94 18.00 -58.87 7.56
CA GLU A 94 16.58 -59.15 7.38
C GLU A 94 15.75 -57.88 7.57
N LYS A 95 15.17 -57.36 6.49
CA LYS A 95 14.14 -56.32 6.56
C LYS A 95 12.76 -56.97 6.67
N VAL A 96 11.97 -56.49 7.62
CA VAL A 96 10.61 -56.97 7.89
C VAL A 96 9.66 -55.79 7.82
N ALA A 97 8.91 -55.70 6.72
CA ALA A 97 7.87 -54.70 6.55
C ALA A 97 6.61 -55.16 7.31
N PHE A 98 6.17 -54.36 8.29
CA PHE A 98 4.93 -54.60 9.03
C PHE A 98 3.83 -53.63 8.59
N GLU A 99 2.57 -53.98 8.82
CA GLU A 99 1.42 -53.16 8.42
C GLU A 99 1.38 -51.84 9.21
N PRO A 100 1.11 -50.68 8.58
CA PRO A 100 1.07 -49.38 9.28
C PRO A 100 0.13 -49.31 10.48
N GLU A 101 -0.92 -50.13 10.51
CA GLU A 101 -1.90 -50.24 11.60
C GLU A 101 -1.43 -51.10 12.78
N ASP A 102 -0.27 -51.76 12.67
CA ASP A 102 0.32 -52.57 13.73
C ASP A 102 0.76 -51.70 14.93
N ALA A 103 0.71 -52.24 16.14
CA ALA A 103 1.17 -51.55 17.35
C ALA A 103 2.63 -51.07 17.25
N LEU A 104 3.49 -51.76 16.49
CA LEU A 104 4.88 -51.38 16.22
C LEU A 104 5.02 -49.99 15.57
N SER A 105 3.99 -49.50 14.86
CA SER A 105 3.97 -48.14 14.30
C SER A 105 4.03 -47.05 15.37
N GLN A 106 3.69 -47.38 16.62
CA GLN A 106 3.70 -46.48 17.77
C GLN A 106 4.78 -46.87 18.79
N GLU A 107 5.63 -47.83 18.47
CA GLU A 107 6.65 -48.35 19.38
C GLU A 107 8.06 -48.20 18.80
N TRP A 108 9.04 -48.09 19.70
CA TRP A 108 10.45 -48.04 19.39
C TRP A 108 11.15 -49.13 20.18
N HIS A 109 11.71 -50.11 19.47
CA HIS A 109 12.44 -51.22 20.08
C HIS A 109 13.86 -51.32 19.54
N LEU A 110 14.81 -51.59 20.42
CA LEU A 110 16.17 -51.98 20.09
C LEU A 110 16.63 -53.04 21.10
N VAL A 111 16.85 -54.26 20.63
CA VAL A 111 17.30 -55.38 21.46
C VAL A 111 18.61 -55.90 20.92
N VAL A 112 19.59 -56.06 21.79
CA VAL A 112 20.91 -56.58 21.47
C VAL A 112 21.27 -57.69 22.45
N ILE A 113 21.64 -58.86 21.94
CA ILE A 113 22.07 -60.00 22.75
C ILE A 113 23.36 -60.60 22.18
N ALA A 114 24.34 -60.79 23.04
CA ALA A 114 25.59 -61.51 22.81
C ALA A 114 25.93 -62.36 24.06
N ASP A 115 27.03 -63.11 24.03
CA ASP A 115 27.37 -64.04 25.13
C ASP A 115 27.63 -63.31 26.45
N ASN A 116 28.29 -62.14 26.41
CA ASN A 116 28.66 -61.34 27.58
C ASN A 116 28.01 -59.94 27.62
N TYR A 117 26.99 -59.69 26.80
CA TYR A 117 26.29 -58.42 26.71
C TYR A 117 24.83 -58.64 26.35
N ALA A 118 23.92 -58.03 27.10
CA ALA A 118 22.51 -57.99 26.76
C ALA A 118 21.94 -56.62 27.12
N THR A 119 21.21 -56.01 26.19
CA THR A 119 20.45 -54.80 26.48
C THR A 119 19.18 -54.76 25.64
N CYS A 120 18.12 -54.20 26.22
CA CYS A 120 16.90 -53.94 25.49
C CYS A 120 16.38 -52.55 25.81
N LEU A 121 15.87 -51.90 24.77
CA LEU A 121 15.05 -50.72 24.80
C LEU A 121 13.70 -51.10 24.21
N VAL A 122 12.63 -51.02 25.00
CA VAL A 122 11.26 -51.32 24.57
C VAL A 122 10.37 -50.17 24.99
N CYS A 123 9.97 -49.34 24.03
CA CYS A 123 9.25 -48.09 24.29
C CYS A 123 7.99 -47.95 23.43
N ARG A 124 6.96 -47.31 23.98
CA ARG A 124 5.72 -46.96 23.29
C ARG A 124 5.44 -45.47 23.42
N GLU A 125 4.96 -44.83 22.36
CA GLU A 125 4.57 -43.42 22.38
C GLU A 125 3.32 -43.21 23.27
N SER A 126 3.35 -42.20 24.15
CA SER A 126 2.27 -41.96 25.12
C SER A 126 1.03 -41.32 24.47
N LEU A 127 -0.17 -41.82 24.81
CA LEU A 127 -1.48 -41.40 24.28
C LEU A 127 -1.74 -39.87 24.35
N GLY A 128 -1.20 -39.17 25.35
CA GLY A 128 -1.36 -37.71 25.49
C GLY A 128 -0.61 -36.88 24.44
N SER A 129 0.36 -37.48 23.73
CA SER A 129 1.08 -36.85 22.61
C SER A 129 0.35 -37.05 21.27
N ILE A 130 -0.41 -38.15 21.14
CA ILE A 130 -1.11 -38.55 19.93
C ILE A 130 -2.33 -37.66 19.65
N THR A 131 -3.07 -37.26 20.69
CA THR A 131 -4.27 -36.39 20.57
C THR A 131 -3.95 -34.95 20.19
N LYS A 132 -2.82 -34.40 20.66
CA LYS A 132 -2.37 -33.04 20.27
C LYS A 132 -1.95 -32.95 18.79
N ASN A 133 -1.44 -34.04 18.22
CA ASN A 133 -0.96 -34.06 16.84
C ASN A 133 -2.08 -34.20 15.79
N ARG A 134 -3.29 -34.66 16.16
CA ARG A 134 -4.41 -34.85 15.22
C ARG A 134 -5.27 -33.60 14.98
N GLN A 135 -5.15 -32.54 15.79
CA GLN A 135 -6.02 -31.36 15.73
C GLN A 135 -5.40 -30.13 15.03
N VAL A 136 -4.20 -30.23 14.46
CA VAL A 136 -3.46 -29.05 13.98
C VAL A 136 -3.23 -29.12 12.47
N PRO A 137 -3.57 -28.06 11.70
CA PRO A 137 -3.31 -27.98 10.25
C PRO A 137 -1.81 -28.00 9.90
N GLU A 138 -1.46 -28.56 8.74
CA GLU A 138 -0.10 -28.86 8.25
C GLU A 138 0.86 -27.66 8.07
N TRP A 139 0.45 -26.42 8.35
CA TRP A 139 1.21 -25.21 7.96
C TRP A 139 2.07 -24.57 9.07
N LEU A 140 2.21 -25.20 10.24
CA LEU A 140 3.08 -24.69 11.32
C LEU A 140 4.50 -25.31 11.27
N PRO A 141 5.58 -24.52 11.43
CA PRO A 141 6.95 -25.05 11.41
C PRO A 141 7.15 -26.08 12.53
N SER A 142 7.52 -27.30 12.13
CA SER A 142 7.49 -28.54 12.92
C SER A 142 8.52 -28.65 14.07
N LEU A 143 9.17 -27.56 14.47
CA LEU A 143 10.32 -27.60 15.39
C LEU A 143 9.93 -27.72 16.88
N ASP A 144 8.80 -27.15 17.31
CA ASP A 144 8.40 -27.13 18.73
C ASP A 144 7.70 -28.43 19.19
N MET A 145 7.27 -29.27 18.25
CA MET A 145 6.35 -30.39 18.56
C MET A 145 7.06 -31.74 18.68
N ASP A 146 8.19 -31.95 18.01
CA ASP A 146 8.84 -33.26 17.96
C ASP A 146 9.63 -33.58 19.25
N THR A 147 9.99 -32.55 20.03
CA THR A 147 10.64 -32.66 21.35
C THR A 147 9.65 -32.89 22.50
N GLY A 148 8.37 -32.55 22.30
CA GLY A 148 7.29 -32.79 23.25
C GLY A 148 6.76 -34.23 23.27
N ARG A 149 7.23 -35.08 22.34
CA ARG A 149 6.88 -36.50 22.30
C ARG A 149 7.46 -37.25 23.49
N ARG A 150 6.55 -37.90 24.22
CA ARG A 150 6.85 -38.69 25.41
C ARG A 150 6.67 -40.16 25.10
N PHE A 151 7.62 -40.95 25.52
CA PHE A 151 7.62 -42.39 25.37
C PHE A 151 7.61 -43.00 26.76
N GLU A 152 6.82 -44.04 26.93
CA GLU A 152 6.80 -44.87 28.11
C GLU A 152 7.49 -46.19 27.74
N GLY A 153 8.43 -46.67 28.54
CA GLY A 153 9.14 -47.90 28.20
C GLY A 153 10.16 -48.35 29.22
N ILE A 154 10.91 -49.38 28.83
CA ILE A 154 11.93 -50.00 29.66
C ILE A 154 13.24 -50.00 28.89
N TRP A 155 14.27 -49.47 29.52
CA TRP A 155 15.65 -49.69 29.13
C TRP A 155 16.36 -50.45 30.25
N THR A 156 16.98 -51.58 29.92
CA THR A 156 17.71 -52.41 30.90
C THR A 156 18.85 -53.17 30.23
N SER A 157 19.84 -53.55 31.03
CA SER A 157 20.91 -54.50 30.69
C SER A 157 20.69 -55.89 31.33
N GLU A 158 19.53 -56.11 31.96
CA GLU A 158 19.18 -57.40 32.53
C GLU A 158 18.99 -58.44 31.40
N ARG A 159 19.81 -59.49 31.41
CA ARG A 159 19.82 -60.53 30.38
C ARG A 159 18.46 -61.23 30.25
N GLY A 160 17.82 -61.56 31.38
CA GLY A 160 16.50 -62.21 31.39
C GLY A 160 15.41 -61.38 30.71
N VAL A 161 15.35 -60.07 31.00
CA VAL A 161 14.40 -59.15 30.37
C VAL A 161 14.70 -59.00 28.87
N SER A 162 15.98 -58.88 28.51
CA SER A 162 16.41 -58.74 27.11
C SER A 162 16.09 -59.98 26.27
N ILE A 163 16.33 -61.18 26.82
CA ILE A 163 15.96 -62.46 26.18
C ILE A 163 14.44 -62.53 25.99
N LYS A 164 13.66 -62.12 26.99
CA LYS A 164 12.20 -62.15 26.88
C LYS A 164 11.67 -61.17 25.83
N ALA A 165 12.24 -59.96 25.76
CA ALA A 165 11.93 -58.97 24.74
C ALA A 165 12.30 -59.47 23.33
N ALA A 166 13.47 -60.11 23.18
CA ALA A 166 13.88 -60.73 21.92
C ALA A 166 12.93 -61.85 21.49
N GLN A 167 12.48 -62.69 22.42
CA GLN A 167 11.49 -63.75 22.14
C GLN A 167 10.22 -63.15 21.52
N LEU A 168 9.63 -62.14 22.16
CA LEU A 168 8.39 -61.50 21.69
C LEU A 168 8.55 -60.87 20.29
N LEU A 169 9.69 -60.24 20.02
CA LEU A 169 9.97 -59.63 18.72
C LEU A 169 10.25 -60.67 17.64
N LEU A 170 10.96 -61.77 17.95
CA LEU A 170 11.22 -62.86 17.01
C LEU A 170 9.93 -63.62 16.65
N ASP A 171 9.08 -63.90 17.64
CA ASP A 171 7.75 -64.49 17.41
C ASP A 171 6.93 -63.60 16.45
N ARG A 172 7.01 -62.28 16.62
CA ARG A 172 6.36 -61.30 15.75
C ARG A 172 6.95 -61.25 14.35
N ILE A 173 8.28 -61.34 14.22
CA ILE A 173 8.98 -61.44 12.92
C ILE A 173 8.47 -62.67 12.15
N LEU A 174 8.29 -63.82 12.80
CA LEU A 174 7.82 -65.05 12.16
C LEU A 174 6.38 -64.96 11.63
N VAL A 175 5.53 -64.11 12.21
CA VAL A 175 4.19 -63.84 11.66
C VAL A 175 4.28 -63.13 10.31
N TYR A 176 5.21 -62.19 10.16
CA TYR A 176 5.40 -61.43 8.92
C TYR A 176 6.30 -62.14 7.89
N ARG A 177 7.28 -62.91 8.36
CA ARG A 177 8.31 -63.61 7.56
C ARG A 177 8.51 -65.05 8.06
N PRO A 178 7.57 -65.98 7.77
CA PRO A 178 7.67 -67.37 8.21
C PRO A 178 8.85 -68.11 7.57
N ASP A 179 9.38 -67.61 6.45
CA ASP A 179 10.57 -68.13 5.78
C ASP A 179 11.85 -68.04 6.64
N LEU A 180 11.87 -67.16 7.65
CA LEU A 180 13.01 -66.99 8.56
C LEU A 180 13.02 -67.99 9.74
N ALA A 181 12.06 -68.91 9.82
CA ALA A 181 11.91 -69.86 10.94
C ALA A 181 13.21 -70.58 11.34
N GLN A 182 13.95 -71.15 10.36
CA GLN A 182 15.21 -71.84 10.63
C GLN A 182 16.31 -70.92 11.16
N LYS A 183 16.33 -69.65 10.71
CA LYS A 183 17.33 -68.66 11.11
C LYS A 183 17.07 -68.16 12.53
N VAL A 184 15.80 -67.94 12.86
CA VAL A 184 15.32 -67.58 14.20
C VAL A 184 15.57 -68.72 15.18
N GLU A 185 15.30 -69.97 14.80
CA GLU A 185 15.55 -71.14 15.66
C GLU A 185 17.04 -71.27 16.06
N ARG A 186 17.97 -71.05 15.11
CA ARG A 186 19.41 -71.01 15.39
C ARG A 186 19.79 -69.89 16.35
N ALA A 187 19.17 -68.72 16.23
CA ALA A 187 19.38 -67.61 17.16
C ALA A 187 18.88 -67.97 18.57
N CYS A 188 17.70 -68.58 18.67
CA CYS A 188 17.11 -69.00 19.93
C CYS A 188 17.96 -70.06 20.64
N GLN A 189 18.47 -71.06 19.91
CA GLN A 189 19.37 -72.08 20.46
C GLN A 189 20.69 -71.49 20.96
N ARG A 190 21.30 -70.57 20.21
CA ARG A 190 22.57 -69.94 20.59
C ARG A 190 22.45 -69.07 21.84
N PHE A 191 21.43 -68.23 21.90
CA PHE A 191 21.30 -67.22 22.95
C PHE A 191 20.39 -67.65 24.11
N GLY A 192 19.86 -68.88 24.10
CA GLY A 192 18.98 -69.41 25.14
C GLY A 192 17.59 -68.76 25.16
N ILE A 193 17.08 -68.31 24.00
CA ILE A 193 15.80 -67.61 23.90
C ILE A 193 14.67 -68.65 23.91
N GLY A 194 13.77 -68.55 24.90
CA GLY A 194 12.63 -69.47 25.09
C GLY A 194 12.89 -70.63 26.05
N ASP A 195 14.11 -70.75 26.61
CA ASP A 195 14.43 -71.81 27.56
C ASP A 195 13.97 -71.45 28.98
N SER A 196 13.02 -72.22 29.54
CA SER A 196 12.38 -71.91 30.84
C SER A 196 13.32 -72.09 32.05
N LYS A 197 14.53 -72.63 31.85
CA LYS A 197 15.51 -72.90 32.90
C LYS A 197 16.40 -71.71 33.30
N ILE A 198 16.35 -70.60 32.56
CA ILE A 198 17.17 -69.39 32.83
C ILE A 198 16.53 -68.47 33.89
N TYR A 199 15.31 -68.79 34.37
CA TYR A 199 14.67 -68.07 35.47
C TYR A 199 15.20 -68.50 36.84
N SER A 200 16.32 -67.90 37.26
CA SER A 200 16.72 -67.92 38.67
C SER A 200 15.84 -66.96 39.49
N PRO A 201 15.39 -67.32 40.71
CA PRO A 201 14.58 -66.44 41.55
C PRO A 201 15.37 -65.20 42.01
N PRO A 202 14.70 -64.07 42.31
CA PRO A 202 15.37 -62.82 42.67
C PRO A 202 16.02 -62.97 44.05
N GLY A 203 17.36 -63.00 44.10
CA GLY A 203 18.10 -63.13 45.36
C GLY A 203 19.50 -63.74 45.25
N VAL A 204 19.83 -64.38 44.12
CA VAL A 204 21.22 -64.75 43.80
C VAL A 204 21.77 -63.68 42.88
N ILE A 205 22.95 -63.14 43.24
CA ILE A 205 23.68 -62.04 42.59
C ILE A 205 23.40 -62.05 41.08
N ALA A 206 22.66 -61.04 40.62
CA ALA A 206 22.30 -60.89 39.22
C ALA A 206 23.57 -60.90 38.38
N GLU A 207 23.66 -61.84 37.43
CA GLU A 207 24.55 -61.70 36.28
C GLU A 207 24.04 -60.48 35.49
N TYR A 208 24.43 -59.28 35.94
CA TYR A 208 24.51 -58.11 35.09
C TYR A 208 25.54 -58.46 34.02
N ALA A 209 25.12 -59.18 32.98
CA ALA A 209 25.97 -59.59 31.87
C ALA A 209 26.33 -58.36 31.05
N CYS A 210 27.26 -57.57 31.58
CA CYS A 210 27.93 -56.49 30.89
C CYS A 210 29.37 -56.47 31.40
N ASP A 211 30.15 -57.50 31.04
CA ASP A 211 31.63 -57.53 31.23
C ASP A 211 32.34 -56.57 30.25
N ILE A 212 31.61 -55.59 29.71
CA ILE A 212 32.08 -54.64 28.72
C ILE A 212 32.18 -53.28 29.38
N ASP A 213 33.29 -52.59 29.12
CA ASP A 213 33.51 -51.21 29.53
C ASP A 213 32.33 -50.32 29.08
N THR A 214 31.67 -49.69 30.06
CA THR A 214 30.51 -48.81 29.84
C THR A 214 30.93 -47.36 29.64
N ASP A 215 32.19 -47.00 29.87
CA ASP A 215 32.69 -45.63 29.69
C ASP A 215 32.48 -45.10 28.26
N PRO A 216 32.78 -45.86 27.19
CA PRO A 216 32.51 -45.42 25.82
C PRO A 216 31.02 -45.17 25.54
N PHE A 217 30.13 -45.93 26.17
CA PHE A 217 28.69 -45.75 26.05
C PHE A 217 28.24 -44.46 26.75
N VAL A 218 28.67 -44.24 27.99
CA VAL A 218 28.34 -43.04 28.76
C VAL A 218 28.85 -41.77 28.05
N GLN A 219 30.09 -41.79 27.56
CA GLN A 219 30.66 -40.66 26.81
C GLN A 219 29.87 -40.33 25.53
N ARG A 220 29.47 -41.34 24.77
CA ARG A 220 28.65 -41.14 23.55
C ARG A 220 27.25 -40.65 23.88
N LEU A 221 26.60 -41.21 24.90
CA LEU A 221 25.29 -40.75 25.36
C LEU A 221 25.32 -39.28 25.76
N VAL A 222 26.31 -38.88 26.56
CA VAL A 222 26.51 -37.48 26.95
C VAL A 222 26.73 -36.60 25.72
N THR A 223 27.55 -37.04 24.77
CA THR A 223 27.82 -36.30 23.53
C THR A 223 26.54 -36.06 22.71
N TYR A 224 25.71 -37.09 22.51
CA TYR A 224 24.45 -36.97 21.79
C TYR A 224 23.44 -36.09 22.53
N LEU A 225 23.36 -36.19 23.86
CA LEU A 225 22.52 -35.32 24.69
C LEU A 225 22.96 -33.85 24.58
N GLN A 226 24.26 -33.56 24.69
CA GLN A 226 24.81 -32.21 24.52
C GLN A 226 24.54 -31.66 23.11
N ALA A 227 24.74 -32.48 22.07
CA ALA A 227 24.48 -32.07 20.69
C ALA A 227 23.00 -31.73 20.45
N SER A 228 22.08 -32.51 21.02
CA SER A 228 20.64 -32.25 20.94
C SER A 228 20.23 -30.97 21.69
N GLN A 229 20.75 -30.74 22.90
CA GLN A 229 20.51 -29.50 23.66
C GLN A 229 21.06 -28.28 22.94
N TYR A 230 22.25 -28.38 22.34
CA TYR A 230 22.84 -27.31 21.56
C TYR A 230 21.96 -26.94 20.35
N LYS A 231 21.44 -27.93 19.61
CA LYS A 231 20.51 -27.70 18.50
C LYS A 231 19.25 -26.96 18.97
N LEU A 232 18.69 -27.37 20.10
CA LEU A 232 17.50 -26.73 20.68
C LEU A 232 17.78 -25.27 21.09
N HIS A 233 18.88 -25.02 21.79
CA HIS A 233 19.27 -23.65 22.16
C HIS A 233 19.52 -22.76 20.93
N LYS A 234 20.14 -23.32 19.88
CA LYS A 234 20.35 -22.59 18.61
C LYS A 234 19.02 -22.22 17.95
N ALA A 235 18.05 -23.14 17.91
CA ALA A 235 16.71 -22.88 17.39
C ALA A 235 15.97 -21.80 18.20
N TYR A 236 15.97 -21.90 19.54
CA TYR A 236 15.34 -20.90 20.40
C TYR A 236 15.94 -19.50 20.22
N ARG A 237 17.27 -19.40 20.09
CA ARG A 237 17.92 -18.12 19.81
C ARG A 237 17.47 -17.52 18.48
N SER A 238 17.33 -18.34 17.44
CA SER A 238 16.84 -17.89 16.12
C SER A 238 15.39 -17.42 16.17
N ILE A 239 14.49 -18.16 16.82
CA ILE A 239 13.08 -17.77 17.01
C ILE A 239 12.97 -16.48 17.81
N ALA A 240 13.73 -16.35 18.91
CA ALA A 240 13.72 -15.14 19.73
C ALA A 240 14.24 -13.92 18.96
N ALA A 241 15.24 -14.08 18.10
CA ALA A 241 15.73 -13.01 17.23
C ALA A 241 14.65 -12.57 16.23
N GLN A 242 13.98 -13.53 15.57
CA GLN A 242 12.88 -13.25 14.63
C GLN A 242 11.72 -12.51 15.31
N ALA A 243 11.28 -12.98 16.48
CA ALA A 243 10.20 -12.34 17.23
C ALA A 243 10.54 -10.92 17.69
N ARG A 244 11.82 -10.63 18.00
CA ARG A 244 12.28 -9.28 18.33
C ARG A 244 12.23 -8.36 17.10
N LYS A 245 12.69 -8.84 15.94
CA LYS A 245 12.63 -8.11 14.66
C LYS A 245 11.18 -7.71 14.33
N GLU A 246 10.25 -8.67 14.39
CA GLU A 246 8.83 -8.41 14.09
C GLU A 246 8.17 -7.41 15.06
N ARG A 247 8.49 -7.49 16.36
CA ARG A 247 7.97 -6.51 17.33
C ARG A 247 8.45 -5.10 17.03
N LEU A 248 9.70 -4.93 16.62
CA LEU A 248 10.25 -3.62 16.30
C LEU A 248 9.58 -3.03 15.07
N VAL A 249 9.48 -3.80 13.98
CA VAL A 249 8.78 -3.38 12.76
C VAL A 249 7.34 -2.96 13.09
N ASN A 250 6.63 -3.73 13.93
CA ASN A 250 5.29 -3.37 14.36
C ASN A 250 5.24 -2.11 15.23
N SER A 251 6.21 -1.90 16.13
CA SER A 251 6.29 -0.69 16.96
C SER A 251 6.48 0.56 16.10
N ILE A 252 7.46 0.52 15.19
CA ILE A 252 7.77 1.62 14.27
C ILE A 252 6.61 1.87 13.31
N SER A 253 6.04 0.81 12.71
CA SER A 253 4.86 0.91 11.86
C SER A 253 3.65 1.49 12.61
N THR A 254 3.49 1.22 13.91
CA THR A 254 2.41 1.81 14.72
C THR A 254 2.68 3.29 15.01
N ALA A 255 3.92 3.65 15.33
CA ALA A 255 4.30 5.04 15.57
C ALA A 255 4.14 5.90 14.30
N ILE A 256 4.56 5.37 13.15
CA ILE A 256 4.38 5.96 11.83
C ILE A 256 2.88 6.15 11.52
N ARG A 257 2.04 5.12 11.70
CA ARG A 257 0.60 5.19 11.39
C ARG A 257 -0.21 6.16 12.26
N ARG A 258 0.33 6.61 13.40
CA ARG A 258 -0.35 7.57 14.28
C ARG A 258 -0.29 9.00 13.75
N SER A 259 0.68 9.32 12.90
CA SER A 259 0.79 10.64 12.29
C SER A 259 0.43 10.58 10.82
N LEU A 260 -0.33 11.58 10.37
CA LEU A 260 -0.61 11.82 8.95
C LEU A 260 0.31 12.90 8.38
N ASP A 261 1.24 13.43 9.19
CA ASP A 261 2.22 14.41 8.76
C ASP A 261 3.49 13.70 8.27
N PRO A 262 3.86 13.81 6.98
CA PRO A 262 5.07 13.22 6.43
C PRO A 262 6.33 13.59 7.22
N HIS A 263 6.46 14.82 7.71
CA HIS A 263 7.66 15.24 8.44
C HIS A 263 7.79 14.54 9.79
N GLN A 264 6.68 14.41 10.52
CA GLN A 264 6.66 13.66 11.78
C GLN A 264 6.94 12.16 11.55
N VAL A 265 6.36 11.57 10.50
CA VAL A 265 6.58 10.18 10.14
C VAL A 265 8.08 9.91 9.94
N LEU A 266 8.75 10.74 9.14
CA LEU A 266 10.17 10.56 8.83
C LEU A 266 11.05 10.83 10.06
N GLN A 267 10.73 11.83 10.88
CA GLN A 267 11.49 12.12 12.10
C GLN A 267 11.40 11.00 13.14
N ILE A 268 10.20 10.46 13.38
CA ILE A 268 10.00 9.35 14.32
C ILE A 268 10.74 8.10 13.81
N ALA A 269 10.62 7.79 12.52
CA ALA A 269 11.29 6.65 11.92
C ALA A 269 12.82 6.78 12.02
N ALA A 270 13.38 7.98 11.77
CA ALA A 270 14.81 8.23 11.91
C ALA A 270 15.29 7.99 13.35
N GLN A 271 14.53 8.46 14.34
CA GLN A 271 14.84 8.29 15.77
C GLN A 271 14.82 6.83 16.20
N GLU A 272 13.73 6.11 15.93
CA GLU A 272 13.57 4.72 16.34
C GLU A 272 14.59 3.80 15.66
N LEU A 273 14.80 3.98 14.35
CA LEU A 273 15.71 3.16 13.57
C LEU A 273 17.17 3.41 14.00
N GLY A 274 17.56 4.67 14.13
CA GLY A 274 18.91 5.04 14.57
C GLY A 274 19.22 4.58 16.00
N GLN A 275 18.27 4.74 16.93
CA GLN A 275 18.42 4.29 18.32
C GLN A 275 18.53 2.77 18.42
N HIS A 276 17.71 2.02 17.68
CA HIS A 276 17.70 0.56 17.77
C HIS A 276 18.97 -0.07 17.19
N LEU A 277 19.45 0.44 16.06
CA LEU A 277 20.65 -0.07 15.39
C LEU A 277 21.94 0.48 16.02
N GLY A 278 21.84 1.39 16.98
CA GLY A 278 23.00 2.04 17.61
C GLY A 278 23.83 2.83 16.59
N ALA A 279 23.20 3.33 15.53
CA ALA A 279 23.89 4.10 14.49
C ALA A 279 24.39 5.43 15.07
N SER A 280 25.54 5.91 14.59
CA SER A 280 26.04 7.24 14.97
C SER A 280 25.11 8.33 14.43
N ARG A 281 24.56 8.10 13.23
CA ARG A 281 23.56 8.96 12.61
C ARG A 281 22.59 8.12 11.77
N CYS A 282 21.31 8.42 11.85
CA CYS A 282 20.30 7.95 10.89
C CYS A 282 19.68 9.16 10.20
N LEU A 283 19.58 9.15 8.88
CA LEU A 283 18.93 10.18 8.09
C LEU A 283 17.76 9.58 7.34
N ILE A 284 16.68 10.35 7.24
CA ILE A 284 15.59 10.01 6.33
C ILE A 284 15.17 11.28 5.59
N TYR A 285 15.25 11.25 4.26
CA TYR A 285 14.93 12.41 3.44
C TYR A 285 14.17 12.01 2.19
N ARG A 286 13.41 12.96 1.65
CA ARG A 286 12.68 12.79 0.40
C ARG A 286 13.61 12.97 -0.78
N ALA A 287 13.50 12.08 -1.76
CA ALA A 287 14.30 12.10 -2.97
C ALA A 287 13.56 11.33 -4.07
N GLN A 288 13.67 11.83 -5.29
CA GLN A 288 13.22 11.18 -6.52
C GLN A 288 14.43 10.81 -7.37
N ALA A 289 14.27 9.84 -8.26
CA ALA A 289 15.35 9.37 -9.14
C ALA A 289 15.94 10.48 -10.03
N SER A 290 15.14 11.51 -10.36
CA SER A 290 15.55 12.67 -11.17
C SER A 290 16.20 13.81 -10.38
N ASP A 291 16.19 13.76 -9.04
CA ASP A 291 16.61 14.88 -8.21
C ASP A 291 18.13 15.06 -8.29
N ALA A 292 18.56 16.31 -8.49
CA ALA A 292 19.99 16.63 -8.52
C ALA A 292 20.59 16.74 -7.11
N GLN A 293 19.79 17.23 -6.16
CA GLN A 293 20.14 17.41 -4.76
C GLN A 293 18.93 17.14 -3.87
N ALA A 294 19.17 16.77 -2.61
CA ALA A 294 18.13 16.66 -1.59
C ALA A 294 18.54 17.38 -0.30
N THR A 295 17.59 18.02 0.36
CA THR A 295 17.79 18.64 1.67
C THR A 295 17.61 17.60 2.77
N LEU A 296 18.57 17.52 3.69
CA LEU A 296 18.51 16.61 4.83
C LEU A 296 17.67 17.21 5.94
N GLU A 297 16.45 16.72 6.14
CA GLU A 297 15.49 17.33 7.08
C GLU A 297 15.30 16.54 8.37
N HIS A 298 15.42 15.20 8.31
CA HIS A 298 15.11 14.34 9.43
C HIS A 298 16.35 13.53 9.81
N GLU A 299 16.76 13.65 11.07
CA GLU A 299 17.94 12.96 11.59
C GLU A 299 17.74 12.42 13.01
N PHE A 300 18.43 11.32 13.27
CA PHE A 300 18.81 10.86 14.60
C PHE A 300 20.31 10.99 14.75
N LEU A 301 20.75 11.43 15.92
CA LEU A 301 22.16 11.64 16.24
C LEU A 301 22.50 11.03 17.59
N MET A 302 23.59 10.27 17.62
CA MET A 302 24.22 9.86 18.87
C MET A 302 24.94 11.05 19.52
N PRO A 303 25.00 11.14 20.87
CA PRO A 303 25.77 12.18 21.55
C PRO A 303 27.23 12.25 21.06
N GLY A 304 27.70 13.46 20.73
CA GLY A 304 29.07 13.70 20.24
C GLY A 304 29.24 13.64 18.72
N VAL A 305 28.20 13.32 17.96
CA VAL A 305 28.20 13.34 16.49
C VAL A 305 27.72 14.70 15.97
N VAL A 306 28.38 15.22 14.93
CA VAL A 306 28.00 16.50 14.29
C VAL A 306 26.69 16.33 13.51
N SER A 307 25.74 17.24 13.75
CA SER A 307 24.47 17.34 13.01
C SER A 307 24.71 17.75 11.55
N ILE A 308 23.90 17.20 10.65
CA ILE A 308 23.92 17.54 9.23
C ILE A 308 22.54 17.91 8.69
N CYS A 309 21.53 18.00 9.55
CA CYS A 309 20.22 18.54 9.20
C CYS A 309 20.35 19.97 8.63
N GLY A 310 19.56 20.25 7.59
CA GLY A 310 19.57 21.49 6.82
C GLY A 310 20.64 21.57 5.72
N GLN A 311 21.50 20.56 5.55
CA GLN A 311 22.46 20.55 4.44
C GLN A 311 21.87 19.92 3.18
N ASN A 312 22.37 20.37 2.02
CA ASN A 312 22.02 19.80 0.72
C ASN A 312 23.00 18.68 0.35
N TRP A 313 22.47 17.49 0.10
CA TRP A 313 23.19 16.35 -0.43
C TRP A 313 23.19 16.39 -1.95
N GLU A 314 24.36 16.22 -2.57
CA GLU A 314 24.45 16.04 -4.02
C GLU A 314 24.08 14.59 -4.38
N LEU A 315 23.05 14.43 -5.20
CA LEU A 315 22.53 13.10 -5.60
C LEU A 315 22.97 12.73 -7.01
N LYS A 316 22.95 13.69 -7.94
CA LYS A 316 23.24 13.43 -9.38
C LYS A 316 24.58 12.74 -9.61
N ASN A 317 25.64 13.21 -8.95
CA ASN A 317 27.00 12.69 -9.11
C ASN A 317 27.41 11.71 -8.00
N ASN A 318 26.46 11.25 -7.17
CA ASN A 318 26.73 10.32 -6.08
C ASN A 318 26.65 8.87 -6.59
N PRO A 319 27.77 8.14 -6.72
CA PRO A 319 27.77 6.76 -7.24
C PRO A 319 27.00 5.78 -6.36
N LEU A 320 26.88 6.03 -5.06
CA LEU A 320 26.09 5.16 -4.17
C LEU A 320 24.59 5.38 -4.40
N PHE A 321 24.15 6.62 -4.56
CA PHE A 321 22.76 6.94 -4.90
C PHE A 321 22.37 6.41 -6.29
N GLN A 322 23.24 6.57 -7.29
CA GLN A 322 22.97 6.03 -8.63
C GLN A 322 22.83 4.50 -8.61
N ALA A 323 23.66 3.79 -7.86
CA ALA A 323 23.51 2.35 -7.70
C ALA A 323 22.17 1.96 -7.04
N VAL A 324 21.69 2.74 -6.07
CA VAL A 324 20.36 2.53 -5.47
C VAL A 324 19.24 2.77 -6.49
N VAL A 325 19.35 3.81 -7.32
CA VAL A 325 18.37 4.11 -8.37
C VAL A 325 18.34 3.04 -9.47
N ASP A 326 19.52 2.58 -9.91
CA ASP A 326 19.66 1.61 -11.00
C ASP A 326 19.17 0.21 -10.61
N HIS A 327 19.42 -0.20 -9.36
CA HIS A 327 19.10 -1.55 -8.89
C HIS A 327 17.81 -1.62 -8.07
N GLY A 328 17.37 -0.50 -7.47
CA GLY A 328 16.24 -0.49 -6.55
C GLY A 328 16.49 -1.21 -5.22
N GLU A 329 17.76 -1.47 -4.90
CA GLU A 329 18.20 -2.20 -3.71
C GLU A 329 19.15 -1.34 -2.85
N GLY A 330 19.21 -1.64 -1.55
CA GLY A 330 20.12 -0.99 -0.62
C GLY A 330 21.60 -1.16 -0.95
N VAL A 331 22.37 -0.09 -0.81
CA VAL A 331 23.82 -0.09 -1.02
C VAL A 331 24.55 0.07 0.30
N CYS A 332 25.42 -0.88 0.60
CA CYS A 332 26.20 -0.94 1.82
C CYS A 332 27.70 -0.73 1.56
N VAL A 333 28.34 0.05 2.44
CA VAL A 333 29.78 0.34 2.47
C VAL A 333 30.32 0.02 3.86
N SER A 334 31.15 -1.01 3.96
CA SER A 334 31.73 -1.45 5.24
C SER A 334 32.82 -0.50 5.75
N ASP A 335 33.70 -0.03 4.86
CA ASP A 335 34.74 0.96 5.18
C ASP A 335 34.86 1.98 4.06
N SER A 336 34.38 3.20 4.33
CA SER A 336 34.34 4.31 3.40
C SER A 336 35.73 4.78 2.96
N LEU A 337 36.78 4.51 3.73
CA LEU A 337 38.15 4.87 3.35
C LEU A 337 38.74 3.92 2.31
N ASN A 338 38.23 2.70 2.20
CA ASN A 338 38.75 1.66 1.33
C ASN A 338 37.81 1.31 0.16
N ASP A 339 36.56 1.79 0.18
CA ASP A 339 35.60 1.55 -0.90
C ASP A 339 35.93 2.40 -2.15
N PHE A 340 36.06 1.74 -3.29
CA PHE A 340 36.39 2.39 -4.56
C PHE A 340 35.35 3.44 -4.97
N ARG A 341 34.04 3.17 -4.76
CA ARG A 341 32.95 4.07 -5.16
C ARG A 341 33.00 5.39 -4.38
N VAL A 342 33.48 5.33 -3.14
CA VAL A 342 33.64 6.50 -2.27
C VAL A 342 34.93 7.25 -2.57
N THR A 343 36.04 6.52 -2.70
CA THR A 343 37.38 7.09 -2.92
C THR A 343 37.57 7.67 -4.33
N SER A 344 36.89 7.14 -5.34
CA SER A 344 36.91 7.68 -6.71
C SER A 344 36.11 8.97 -6.86
N SER A 345 35.20 9.27 -5.91
CA SER A 345 34.34 10.45 -5.94
C SER A 345 34.87 11.52 -4.96
N VAL A 346 35.27 12.67 -5.51
CA VAL A 346 35.75 13.81 -4.73
C VAL A 346 34.70 14.31 -3.72
N THR A 347 33.43 14.43 -4.15
CA THR A 347 32.33 14.90 -3.29
C THR A 347 32.11 13.98 -2.09
N LEU A 348 31.94 12.68 -2.33
CA LEU A 348 31.78 11.67 -1.26
C LEU A 348 32.99 11.61 -0.32
N SER A 349 34.21 11.69 -0.86
CA SER A 349 35.44 11.71 -0.05
C SER A 349 35.51 12.93 0.89
N LEU A 350 35.00 14.09 0.46
CA LEU A 350 34.90 15.28 1.30
C LEU A 350 33.85 15.11 2.40
N ILE A 351 32.68 14.55 2.07
CA ILE A 351 31.60 14.23 3.03
C ILE A 351 32.11 13.28 4.11
N VAL A 352 32.75 12.19 3.72
CA VAL A 352 33.32 11.17 4.62
C VAL A 352 34.33 11.80 5.58
N LYS A 353 35.23 12.65 5.09
CA LYS A 353 36.22 13.36 5.93
C LYS A 353 35.56 14.38 6.86
N LYS A 354 34.62 15.17 6.36
CA LYS A 354 33.95 16.25 7.10
C LYS A 354 33.07 15.71 8.23
N PHE A 355 32.38 14.60 8.00
CA PHE A 355 31.40 14.04 8.94
C PHE A 355 31.82 12.73 9.58
N ALA A 356 33.08 12.33 9.38
CA ALA A 356 33.70 11.12 9.92
C ALA A 356 32.90 9.83 9.65
N VAL A 357 32.23 9.72 8.49
CA VAL A 357 31.44 8.54 8.13
C VAL A 357 32.39 7.38 7.84
N ARG A 358 32.43 6.35 8.67
CA ARG A 358 33.30 5.16 8.50
C ARG A 358 32.60 4.01 7.81
N SER A 359 31.36 3.72 8.20
CA SER A 359 30.50 2.74 7.52
C SER A 359 29.19 3.42 7.15
N TRP A 360 28.66 3.05 5.98
CA TRP A 360 27.53 3.75 5.36
C TRP A 360 26.57 2.74 4.73
N LEU A 361 25.29 2.83 5.07
CA LEU A 361 24.19 2.16 4.37
C LEU A 361 23.28 3.23 3.76
N ILE A 362 22.85 2.99 2.53
CA ILE A 362 21.86 3.79 1.80
C ILE A 362 20.75 2.83 1.36
N GLU A 363 19.55 2.99 1.92
CA GLU A 363 18.39 2.15 1.62
C GLU A 363 17.30 2.97 0.93
N PRO A 364 16.74 2.52 -0.21
CA PRO A 364 15.66 3.23 -0.87
C PRO A 364 14.32 3.07 -0.15
N VAL A 365 13.60 4.18 -0.01
CA VAL A 365 12.18 4.17 0.37
C VAL A 365 11.36 4.05 -0.91
N LEU A 366 10.93 2.82 -1.22
CA LEU A 366 10.15 2.53 -2.41
C LEU A 366 8.66 2.30 -2.07
N PHE A 367 7.80 2.69 -3.00
CA PHE A 367 6.42 2.22 -3.03
C PHE A 367 6.03 1.90 -4.47
N GLN A 368 5.65 0.64 -4.74
CA GLN A 368 5.29 0.15 -6.09
C GLN A 368 6.35 0.50 -7.16
N GLY A 369 7.64 0.41 -6.81
CA GLY A 369 8.76 0.70 -7.71
C GLY A 369 9.08 2.20 -7.89
N ARG A 370 8.32 3.11 -7.26
CA ARG A 370 8.62 4.54 -7.23
C ARG A 370 9.49 4.87 -6.03
N LEU A 371 10.62 5.56 -6.27
CA LEU A 371 11.45 6.14 -5.22
C LEU A 371 10.78 7.36 -4.59
N LEU A 372 10.57 7.32 -3.28
CA LEU A 372 9.96 8.38 -2.48
C LEU A 372 10.95 9.08 -1.56
N GLY A 373 12.04 8.40 -1.22
CA GLY A 373 13.06 8.89 -0.30
C GLY A 373 14.17 7.89 -0.09
N ILE A 374 15.07 8.24 0.82
CA ILE A 374 16.24 7.44 1.18
C ILE A 374 16.34 7.39 2.71
N VAL A 375 16.71 6.23 3.24
CA VAL A 375 17.19 6.04 4.60
C VAL A 375 18.70 5.86 4.55
N GLU A 376 19.46 6.69 5.29
CA GLU A 376 20.90 6.51 5.42
C GLU A 376 21.32 6.23 6.86
N LEU A 377 22.20 5.25 7.05
CA LEU A 377 22.86 5.00 8.32
C LEU A 377 24.35 5.29 8.22
N HIS A 378 24.86 6.03 9.19
CA HIS A 378 26.28 6.28 9.35
C HIS A 378 26.78 5.74 10.68
N TYR A 379 27.89 5.00 10.63
CA TYR A 379 28.71 4.69 11.80
C TYR A 379 30.01 5.49 11.69
N CYS A 380 30.30 6.29 12.72
CA CYS A 380 31.46 7.19 12.74
C CYS A 380 32.60 6.70 13.65
N SER A 381 32.41 5.57 14.33
CA SER A 381 33.37 4.98 15.27
C SER A 381 34.42 4.10 14.58
N LEU A 382 35.51 3.83 15.31
CA LEU A 382 36.49 2.81 14.98
C LEU A 382 36.36 1.63 15.98
N PRO A 383 36.45 0.37 15.53
CA PRO A 383 36.65 -0.10 14.14
C PRO A 383 35.40 0.07 13.25
N PRO A 384 35.52 -0.07 11.91
CA PRO A 384 34.36 -0.03 10.99
C PRO A 384 33.29 -1.05 11.38
N HIS A 385 32.02 -0.70 11.17
CA HIS A 385 30.88 -1.54 11.51
C HIS A 385 30.81 -2.78 10.60
N GLN A 386 30.54 -3.93 11.20
CA GLN A 386 30.35 -5.19 10.47
C GLN A 386 28.85 -5.45 10.28
N TRP A 387 28.36 -5.05 9.11
CA TRP A 387 26.97 -5.22 8.70
C TRP A 387 26.51 -6.67 8.80
N GLN A 388 25.44 -6.90 9.56
CA GLN A 388 24.77 -8.19 9.65
C GLN A 388 23.56 -8.21 8.73
N GLN A 389 23.28 -9.36 8.09
CA GLN A 389 22.12 -9.50 7.21
C GLN A 389 20.80 -9.09 7.90
N GLY A 390 20.65 -9.43 9.19
CA GLY A 390 19.45 -9.07 9.95
C GLY A 390 19.26 -7.56 10.16
N GLU A 391 20.33 -6.75 10.11
CA GLU A 391 20.24 -5.29 10.17
C GLU A 391 19.74 -4.74 8.83
N LEU A 392 20.29 -5.22 7.71
CA LEU A 392 19.89 -4.82 6.36
C LEU A 392 18.41 -5.12 6.12
N ASP A 393 17.98 -6.36 6.39
CA ASP A 393 16.58 -6.76 6.22
C ASP A 393 15.62 -5.95 7.11
N LEU A 394 16.10 -5.41 8.24
CA LEU A 394 15.29 -4.58 9.12
C LEU A 394 15.14 -3.17 8.56
N VAL A 395 16.22 -2.58 8.06
CA VAL A 395 16.19 -1.25 7.42
C VAL A 395 15.30 -1.29 6.18
N GLU A 396 15.43 -2.32 5.34
CA GLU A 396 14.56 -2.55 4.17
C GLU A 396 13.08 -2.64 4.57
N ALA A 397 12.76 -3.44 5.61
CA ALA A 397 11.39 -3.58 6.09
C ALA A 397 10.81 -2.25 6.60
N ILE A 398 11.61 -1.44 7.29
CA ILE A 398 11.19 -0.13 7.79
C ILE A 398 11.07 0.88 6.63
N ALA A 399 12.00 0.89 5.68
CA ALA A 399 11.93 1.73 4.48
C ALA A 399 10.65 1.45 3.68
N THR A 400 10.28 0.18 3.53
CA THR A 400 9.00 -0.22 2.90
C THR A 400 7.79 0.33 3.65
N GLN A 401 7.80 0.29 4.99
CA GLN A 401 6.71 0.84 5.81
C GLN A 401 6.62 2.37 5.73
N ILE A 402 7.77 3.06 5.69
CA ILE A 402 7.84 4.51 5.49
C ILE A 402 7.23 4.86 4.13
N GLY A 403 7.58 4.12 3.07
CA GLY A 403 7.04 4.36 1.72
C GLY A 403 5.52 4.27 1.69
N ALA A 404 4.94 3.24 2.32
CA ALA A 404 3.49 3.12 2.45
C ALA A 404 2.85 4.28 3.21
N ALA A 405 3.49 4.73 4.31
CA ALA A 405 2.97 5.82 5.12
C ALA A 405 3.04 7.19 4.43
N LEU A 406 4.10 7.45 3.67
CA LEU A 406 4.22 8.67 2.88
C LEU A 406 3.12 8.78 1.83
N ILE A 407 2.84 7.70 1.10
CA ILE A 407 1.76 7.66 0.11
C ILE A 407 0.40 7.83 0.79
N GLN A 408 0.19 7.21 1.95
CA GLN A 408 -1.05 7.39 2.71
C GLN A 408 -1.25 8.85 3.14
N ALA A 409 -0.20 9.51 3.63
CA ALA A 409 -0.24 10.91 4.02
C ALA A 409 -0.52 11.84 2.83
N GLU A 410 0.13 11.62 1.69
CA GLU A 410 -0.14 12.37 0.45
C GLU A 410 -1.57 12.19 -0.04
N ALA A 411 -2.08 10.96 -0.04
CA ALA A 411 -3.46 10.67 -0.44
C ALA A 411 -4.47 11.38 0.48
N TYR A 412 -4.23 11.38 1.79
CA TYR A 412 -5.09 12.06 2.75
C TYR A 412 -5.10 13.58 2.55
N ALA A 413 -3.93 14.20 2.36
CA ALA A 413 -3.82 15.63 2.11
C ALA A 413 -4.55 16.03 0.81
N ASN A 414 -4.42 15.23 -0.25
CA ASN A 414 -5.12 15.47 -1.52
C ASN A 414 -6.64 15.35 -1.37
N LEU A 415 -7.12 14.37 -0.60
CA LEU A 415 -8.55 14.21 -0.30
C LEU A 415 -9.10 15.41 0.46
N GLU A 416 -8.37 15.91 1.45
CA GLU A 416 -8.76 17.09 2.24
C GLU A 416 -8.90 18.34 1.35
N VAL A 417 -7.91 18.60 0.49
CA VAL A 417 -7.95 19.71 -0.47
C VAL A 417 -9.14 19.59 -1.42
N LEU A 418 -9.38 18.39 -1.95
CA LEU A 418 -10.51 18.15 -2.86
C LEU A 418 -11.85 18.36 -2.15
N ASN A 419 -11.98 17.92 -0.89
CA ASN A 419 -13.20 18.10 -0.12
C ASN A 419 -13.48 19.58 0.16
N GLN A 420 -12.45 20.37 0.48
CA GLN A 420 -12.57 21.82 0.64
C GLN A 420 -13.01 22.52 -0.66
N GLN A 421 -12.49 22.08 -1.81
CA GLN A 421 -12.93 22.59 -3.11
C GLN A 421 -14.39 22.25 -3.40
N LEU A 422 -14.82 21.03 -3.07
CA LEU A 422 -16.22 20.61 -3.22
C LEU A 422 -17.15 21.43 -2.32
N GLU A 423 -16.78 21.65 -1.05
CA GLU A 423 -17.56 22.50 -0.15
C GLU A 423 -17.67 23.95 -0.67
N ALA A 424 -16.58 24.52 -1.17
CA ALA A 424 -16.58 25.87 -1.73
C ALA A 424 -17.49 25.98 -2.97
N LEU A 425 -17.49 24.96 -3.82
CA LEU A 425 -18.36 24.87 -4.99
C LEU A 425 -19.83 24.76 -4.57
N ASP A 426 -20.13 23.90 -3.58
CA ASP A 426 -21.50 23.69 -3.11
C ASP A 426 -22.09 24.94 -2.43
N ARG A 427 -21.26 25.68 -1.67
CA ARG A 427 -21.63 27.00 -1.12
C ARG A 427 -21.94 28.00 -2.24
N THR A 428 -21.09 28.07 -3.26
CA THR A 428 -21.32 28.95 -4.43
C THR A 428 -22.62 28.58 -5.15
N ARG A 429 -22.87 27.29 -5.38
CA ARG A 429 -24.11 26.78 -5.98
C ARG A 429 -25.35 27.16 -5.15
N SER A 430 -25.28 26.96 -3.83
CA SER A 430 -26.38 27.28 -2.92
C SER A 430 -26.69 28.77 -2.89
N ASN A 431 -25.66 29.63 -2.87
CA ASN A 431 -25.83 31.09 -2.95
C ASN A 431 -26.51 31.51 -4.26
N LEU A 432 -26.15 30.90 -5.39
CA LEU A 432 -26.80 31.19 -6.68
C LEU A 432 -28.28 30.80 -6.67
N ILE A 433 -28.62 29.63 -6.12
CA ILE A 433 -30.03 29.19 -6.00
C ILE A 433 -30.81 30.16 -5.11
N ALA A 434 -30.24 30.59 -3.99
CA ALA A 434 -30.89 31.52 -3.07
C ALA A 434 -31.13 32.89 -3.73
N ILE A 435 -30.13 33.46 -4.42
CA ILE A 435 -30.24 34.74 -5.12
C ILE A 435 -31.27 34.65 -6.26
N THR A 436 -31.21 33.60 -7.07
CA THR A 436 -32.18 33.37 -8.15
C THR A 436 -33.60 33.28 -7.60
N GLY A 437 -33.81 32.55 -6.50
CA GLY A 437 -35.10 32.46 -5.83
C GLY A 437 -35.63 33.80 -5.34
N HIS A 438 -34.77 34.67 -4.82
CA HIS A 438 -35.14 36.01 -4.36
C HIS A 438 -35.54 36.93 -5.52
N GLU A 439 -34.75 36.95 -6.60
CA GLU A 439 -35.00 37.80 -7.76
C GLU A 439 -36.25 37.38 -8.54
N LEU A 440 -36.64 36.10 -8.50
CA LEU A 440 -37.91 35.63 -9.06
C LEU A 440 -39.10 35.90 -8.13
N ARG A 441 -38.94 35.76 -6.81
CA ARG A 441 -40.03 35.94 -5.84
C ARG A 441 -40.54 37.38 -5.81
N THR A 442 -39.65 38.37 -5.90
CA THR A 442 -40.03 39.78 -5.76
C THR A 442 -41.06 40.24 -6.82
N PRO A 443 -40.80 40.13 -8.14
CA PRO A 443 -41.78 40.53 -9.16
C PRO A 443 -43.06 39.69 -9.09
N LEU A 444 -42.95 38.38 -8.76
CA LEU A 444 -44.12 37.52 -8.61
C LEU A 444 -45.05 38.01 -7.47
N SER A 445 -44.48 38.41 -6.34
CA SER A 445 -45.25 38.98 -5.22
C SER A 445 -45.90 40.30 -5.59
N THR A 446 -45.20 41.20 -6.30
CA THR A 446 -45.80 42.47 -6.78
C THR A 446 -46.98 42.21 -7.72
N ILE A 447 -46.79 41.32 -8.71
CA ILE A 447 -47.85 40.95 -9.67
C ILE A 447 -49.06 40.41 -8.92
N GLN A 448 -48.84 39.50 -7.96
CA GLN A 448 -49.91 38.91 -7.17
C GLN A 448 -50.68 39.98 -6.39
N VAL A 449 -50.00 40.87 -5.67
CA VAL A 449 -50.65 41.95 -4.91
C VAL A 449 -51.44 42.89 -5.82
N CYS A 450 -50.86 43.30 -6.96
CA CYS A 450 -51.57 44.15 -7.93
C CYS A 450 -52.84 43.47 -8.46
N LEU A 451 -52.76 42.19 -8.85
CA LEU A 451 -53.91 41.44 -9.36
C LEU A 451 -54.96 41.16 -8.29
N GLU A 452 -54.54 40.86 -7.05
CA GLU A 452 -55.44 40.67 -5.92
C GLU A 452 -56.21 41.95 -5.62
N SER A 453 -55.53 43.09 -5.44
CA SER A 453 -56.19 44.38 -5.19
C SER A 453 -57.16 44.79 -6.31
N LEU A 454 -56.80 44.53 -7.58
CA LEU A 454 -57.69 44.77 -8.71
C LEU A 454 -58.96 43.89 -8.68
N ALA A 455 -58.88 42.70 -8.08
CA ALA A 455 -60.00 41.77 -7.97
C ALA A 455 -60.90 42.04 -6.75
N THR A 456 -60.33 42.45 -5.60
CA THR A 456 -61.08 42.69 -4.36
C THR A 456 -61.65 44.10 -4.21
N GLU A 457 -61.12 45.10 -4.90
CA GLU A 457 -61.54 46.51 -4.77
C GLU A 457 -62.17 47.07 -6.07
N PRO A 458 -63.44 46.75 -6.37
CA PRO A 458 -64.09 47.19 -7.61
C PRO A 458 -64.29 48.71 -7.73
N ASP A 459 -64.34 49.43 -6.60
CA ASP A 459 -64.51 50.90 -6.52
C ASP A 459 -63.19 51.69 -6.63
N MET A 460 -62.07 51.03 -6.98
CA MET A 460 -60.76 51.66 -7.13
C MET A 460 -60.75 52.77 -8.20
N PRO A 461 -60.12 53.94 -7.93
CA PRO A 461 -59.95 55.00 -8.93
C PRO A 461 -59.24 54.51 -10.20
N LEU A 462 -59.68 55.01 -11.37
CA LEU A 462 -59.16 54.59 -12.67
C LEU A 462 -57.64 54.78 -12.80
N GLU A 463 -57.11 55.85 -12.22
CA GLU A 463 -55.68 56.16 -12.18
C GLU A 463 -54.88 55.08 -11.43
N LEU A 464 -55.34 54.70 -10.23
CA LEU A 464 -54.68 53.66 -9.42
C LEU A 464 -54.81 52.28 -10.08
N ARG A 465 -55.96 51.98 -10.67
CA ARG A 465 -56.19 50.76 -11.46
C ARG A 465 -55.19 50.64 -12.61
N GLN A 466 -54.97 51.73 -13.35
CA GLN A 466 -54.00 51.76 -14.44
C GLN A 466 -52.57 51.60 -13.94
N VAL A 467 -52.22 52.21 -12.80
CA VAL A 467 -50.90 52.04 -12.18
C VAL A 467 -50.66 50.58 -11.79
N MET A 468 -51.63 49.91 -11.15
CA MET A 468 -51.50 48.49 -10.77
C MET A 468 -51.37 47.57 -11.99
N LEU A 469 -52.17 47.79 -13.04
CA LEU A 469 -52.09 47.01 -14.27
C LEU A 469 -50.74 47.19 -14.97
N ASN A 470 -50.27 48.43 -15.09
CA ASN A 470 -48.96 48.73 -15.66
C ASN A 470 -47.84 48.09 -14.84
N THR A 471 -47.92 48.17 -13.51
CA THR A 471 -46.92 47.57 -12.59
C THR A 471 -46.85 46.06 -12.77
N ALA A 472 -48.01 45.38 -12.85
CA ALA A 472 -48.06 43.94 -13.08
C ALA A 472 -47.52 43.53 -14.45
N LEU A 473 -47.81 44.31 -15.51
CA LEU A 473 -47.27 44.07 -16.85
C LEU A 473 -45.76 44.28 -16.89
N ASP A 474 -45.25 45.34 -16.27
CA ASP A 474 -43.83 45.65 -16.21
C ASP A 474 -43.05 44.57 -15.44
N ASP A 475 -43.55 44.12 -14.29
CA ASP A 475 -42.92 43.04 -13.53
C ASP A 475 -43.03 41.67 -14.24
N SER A 476 -44.09 41.43 -15.02
CA SER A 476 -44.21 40.23 -15.85
C SER A 476 -43.16 40.20 -16.96
N GLU A 477 -42.98 41.32 -17.67
CA GLU A 477 -41.94 41.46 -18.69
C GLU A 477 -40.53 41.40 -18.09
N ARG A 478 -40.33 41.97 -16.89
CA ARG A 478 -39.08 41.84 -16.14
C ARG A 478 -38.78 40.38 -15.81
N MET A 479 -39.77 39.62 -15.36
CA MET A 479 -39.61 38.20 -15.04
C MET A 479 -39.32 37.37 -16.28
N ARG A 480 -39.98 37.66 -17.41
CA ARG A 480 -39.67 37.05 -18.71
C ARG A 480 -38.22 37.28 -19.12
N LYS A 481 -37.70 38.51 -18.98
CA LYS A 481 -36.30 38.84 -19.27
C LYS A 481 -35.33 38.11 -18.33
N LEU A 482 -35.63 38.04 -17.04
CA LEU A 482 -34.83 37.30 -16.05
C LEU A 482 -34.70 35.82 -16.40
N VAL A 483 -35.81 35.15 -16.70
CA VAL A 483 -35.81 33.72 -17.07
C VAL A 483 -35.04 33.50 -18.37
N GLN A 484 -35.22 34.37 -19.36
CA GLN A 484 -34.50 34.26 -20.62
C GLN A 484 -32.99 34.47 -20.43
N ASP A 485 -32.57 35.52 -19.71
CA ASP A 485 -31.16 35.78 -19.40
C ASP A 485 -30.54 34.61 -18.62
N PHE A 486 -31.28 34.01 -17.68
CA PHE A 486 -30.83 32.84 -16.93
C PHE A 486 -30.62 31.59 -17.81
N LEU A 487 -31.56 31.29 -18.71
CA LEU A 487 -31.44 30.17 -19.65
C LEU A 487 -30.27 30.39 -20.62
N THR A 488 -30.12 31.62 -21.13
CA THR A 488 -28.99 32.01 -21.99
C THR A 488 -27.66 31.79 -21.28
N LEU A 489 -27.51 32.28 -20.05
CA LEU A 489 -26.30 32.09 -19.26
C LEU A 489 -26.02 30.60 -18.96
N SER A 490 -27.05 29.84 -18.59
CA SER A 490 -26.91 28.41 -18.30
C SER A 490 -26.47 27.60 -19.52
N ASN A 491 -26.97 27.94 -20.72
CA ASN A 491 -26.54 27.30 -21.96
C ASN A 491 -25.10 27.65 -22.33
N LEU A 492 -24.69 28.91 -22.14
CA LEU A 492 -23.31 29.35 -22.36
C LEU A 492 -22.33 28.63 -21.41
N GLU A 493 -22.65 28.54 -20.12
CA GLU A 493 -21.79 27.93 -19.10
C GLU A 493 -21.71 26.40 -19.19
N SER A 494 -22.78 25.75 -19.66
CA SER A 494 -22.80 24.30 -19.89
C SER A 494 -22.10 23.88 -21.19
N GLY A 495 -21.59 24.85 -21.97
CA GLY A 495 -20.94 24.58 -23.25
C GLY A 495 -21.88 24.01 -24.31
N ARG A 496 -23.20 24.20 -24.15
CA ARG A 496 -24.23 23.66 -25.06
C ARG A 496 -24.54 24.57 -26.24
N VAL A 497 -23.90 25.74 -26.31
CA VAL A 497 -24.09 26.70 -27.40
C VAL A 497 -23.27 26.24 -28.61
N GLU A 498 -23.94 26.01 -29.72
CA GLU A 498 -23.30 25.86 -31.03
C GLU A 498 -23.00 27.23 -31.61
N TRP A 499 -21.73 27.52 -31.84
CA TRP A 499 -21.27 28.79 -32.39
C TRP A 499 -21.27 28.75 -33.92
N HIS A 500 -21.82 29.78 -34.55
CA HIS A 500 -21.85 29.93 -36.01
C HIS A 500 -21.00 31.14 -36.43
N PRO A 501 -19.66 31.06 -36.33
CA PRO A 501 -18.80 32.19 -36.65
C PRO A 501 -18.83 32.50 -38.15
N GLU A 502 -19.11 33.75 -38.47
CA GLU A 502 -19.16 34.30 -39.83
C GLU A 502 -18.33 35.58 -39.94
N SER A 503 -17.98 35.94 -41.18
CA SER A 503 -17.20 37.14 -41.48
C SER A 503 -18.14 38.33 -41.60
N LEU A 504 -18.08 39.24 -40.62
CA LEU A 504 -19.02 40.33 -40.43
C LEU A 504 -18.32 41.69 -40.45
N THR A 505 -19.07 42.73 -40.82
CA THR A 505 -18.63 44.11 -40.57
C THR A 505 -19.14 44.56 -39.20
N LEU A 506 -18.25 45.14 -38.38
CA LEU A 506 -18.64 45.62 -37.05
C LEU A 506 -19.72 46.72 -37.13
N GLN A 507 -19.68 47.53 -38.19
CA GLN A 507 -20.66 48.57 -38.47
C GLN A 507 -22.09 48.00 -38.57
N GLU A 508 -22.29 46.91 -39.33
CA GLU A 508 -23.61 46.26 -39.46
C GLU A 508 -24.11 45.74 -38.11
N CYS A 509 -23.24 45.14 -37.29
CA CYS A 509 -23.61 44.65 -35.96
C CYS A 509 -24.01 45.79 -35.01
N VAL A 510 -23.29 46.92 -35.05
CA VAL A 510 -23.63 48.11 -34.26
C VAL A 510 -24.97 48.71 -34.71
N ASP A 511 -25.20 48.82 -36.02
CA ASP A 511 -26.45 49.35 -36.57
C ASP A 511 -27.66 48.47 -36.23
N LEU A 512 -27.49 47.13 -36.25
CA LEU A 512 -28.49 46.16 -35.80
C LEU A 512 -28.78 46.30 -34.30
N ALA A 513 -27.75 46.43 -33.46
CA ALA A 513 -27.91 46.62 -32.01
C ALA A 513 -28.66 47.92 -31.68
N LEU A 514 -28.32 49.02 -32.36
CA LEU A 514 -29.00 50.31 -32.21
C LEU A 514 -30.45 50.27 -32.71
N SER A 515 -30.72 49.51 -33.77
CA SER A 515 -32.08 49.33 -34.29
C SER A 515 -32.97 48.58 -33.29
N ARG A 516 -32.44 47.51 -32.66
CA ARG A 516 -33.15 46.76 -31.60
C ARG A 516 -33.49 47.64 -30.39
N LEU A 517 -32.61 48.58 -30.03
CA LEU A 517 -32.87 49.53 -28.95
C LEU A 517 -33.99 50.51 -29.30
N LYS A 518 -33.96 51.11 -30.50
CA LYS A 518 -34.97 52.08 -30.95
C LYS A 518 -36.39 51.51 -30.95
N THR A 519 -36.56 50.23 -31.27
CA THR A 519 -37.87 49.56 -31.24
C THR A 519 -38.40 49.31 -29.82
N ARG A 520 -37.54 49.33 -28.81
CA ARG A 520 -37.88 48.97 -27.42
C ARG A 520 -38.15 50.21 -26.54
N THR A 521 -37.57 51.36 -26.87
CA THR A 521 -37.74 52.60 -26.09
C THR A 521 -39.01 53.34 -26.52
N THR A 522 -40.15 53.04 -25.90
CA THR A 522 -41.47 53.60 -26.26
C THR A 522 -41.87 54.86 -25.49
N THR A 523 -41.20 55.20 -24.38
CA THR A 523 -41.70 56.22 -23.43
C THR A 523 -40.76 57.39 -23.16
N GLU A 524 -39.45 57.27 -23.40
CA GLU A 524 -38.47 58.34 -23.12
C GLU A 524 -37.40 58.45 -24.21
N LYS A 525 -36.94 59.68 -24.52
CA LYS A 525 -35.87 59.89 -25.50
C LYS A 525 -34.55 59.37 -24.93
N PRO A 526 -33.84 58.44 -25.60
CA PRO A 526 -32.54 57.96 -25.13
C PRO A 526 -31.48 59.09 -25.17
N PRO A 527 -30.38 58.96 -24.41
CA PRO A 527 -29.22 59.84 -24.50
C PRO A 527 -28.66 59.93 -25.93
N GLN A 528 -27.85 60.94 -26.21
CA GLN A 528 -27.22 61.04 -27.53
C GLN A 528 -26.24 59.88 -27.72
N ILE A 529 -26.39 59.11 -28.81
CA ILE A 529 -25.48 58.01 -29.17
C ILE A 529 -24.64 58.42 -30.38
N LYS A 530 -23.32 58.35 -30.27
CA LYS A 530 -22.36 58.60 -31.35
C LYS A 530 -21.58 57.33 -31.67
N THR A 531 -21.50 56.98 -32.95
CA THR A 531 -20.65 55.90 -33.46
C THR A 531 -19.39 56.49 -34.10
N GLN A 532 -18.24 56.02 -33.65
CA GLN A 532 -16.91 56.45 -34.11
C GLN A 532 -16.10 55.21 -34.50
N LEU A 533 -16.47 54.60 -35.62
CA LEU A 533 -15.79 53.44 -36.18
C LEU A 533 -14.86 53.89 -37.30
N ALA A 534 -13.61 53.43 -37.30
CA ALA A 534 -12.66 53.75 -38.37
C ALA A 534 -13.10 53.07 -39.69
N GLU A 535 -13.01 53.78 -40.82
CA GLU A 535 -13.46 53.28 -42.12
C GLU A 535 -12.69 52.03 -42.61
N ASN A 536 -11.48 51.79 -42.09
CA ASN A 536 -10.60 50.68 -42.48
C ASN A 536 -10.53 49.55 -41.44
N LEU A 537 -11.60 49.31 -40.66
CA LEU A 537 -11.61 48.19 -39.73
C LEU A 537 -11.64 46.84 -40.48
N PRO A 538 -10.85 45.83 -40.05
CA PRO A 538 -10.89 44.51 -40.64
C PRO A 538 -12.22 43.81 -40.37
N LEU A 539 -12.58 42.84 -41.21
CA LEU A 539 -13.71 41.95 -40.94
C LEU A 539 -13.46 41.17 -39.65
N ILE A 540 -14.50 41.05 -38.83
CA ILE A 540 -14.49 40.28 -37.60
C ILE A 540 -15.04 38.88 -37.87
N ARG A 541 -14.55 37.89 -37.11
CA ARG A 541 -14.97 36.49 -37.21
C ARG A 541 -15.72 36.09 -35.94
N ALA A 542 -17.01 36.37 -35.89
CA ALA A 542 -17.84 36.09 -34.72
C ALA A 542 -19.22 35.59 -35.16
N ASP A 543 -19.98 35.05 -34.22
CA ASP A 543 -21.39 34.78 -34.43
C ASP A 543 -22.16 36.10 -34.30
N GLY A 544 -22.84 36.51 -35.38
CA GLY A 544 -23.48 37.81 -35.49
C GLY A 544 -24.56 38.06 -34.46
N ASP A 545 -25.34 37.02 -34.12
CA ASP A 545 -26.43 37.15 -33.14
C ASP A 545 -25.86 37.41 -31.74
N TRP A 546 -24.80 36.69 -31.37
CA TRP A 546 -24.13 36.87 -30.08
C TRP A 546 -23.40 38.22 -29.97
N LEU A 547 -22.80 38.70 -31.06
CA LEU A 547 -22.18 40.02 -31.07
C LEU A 547 -23.20 41.15 -30.95
N VAL A 548 -24.32 41.05 -31.67
CA VAL A 548 -25.42 41.99 -31.52
C VAL A 548 -25.98 41.93 -30.09
N GLU A 549 -26.04 40.76 -29.45
CA GLU A 549 -26.46 40.63 -28.05
C GLU A 549 -25.50 41.31 -27.08
N VAL A 550 -24.17 41.13 -27.21
CA VAL A 550 -23.17 41.83 -26.38
C VAL A 550 -23.32 43.34 -26.52
N LEU A 551 -23.36 43.85 -27.76
CA LEU A 551 -23.51 45.27 -28.05
C LEU A 551 -24.83 45.80 -27.48
N ALA A 552 -25.95 45.10 -27.73
CA ALA A 552 -27.26 45.51 -27.23
C ALA A 552 -27.30 45.58 -25.70
N LYS A 553 -26.68 44.61 -25.00
CA LYS A 553 -26.62 44.60 -23.53
C LYS A 553 -25.73 45.72 -22.98
N LEU A 554 -24.57 45.98 -23.58
CA LEU A 554 -23.68 47.08 -23.16
C LEU A 554 -24.31 48.46 -23.42
N ILE A 555 -24.96 48.64 -24.57
CA ILE A 555 -25.64 49.90 -24.88
C ILE A 555 -26.91 50.08 -24.02
N ASP A 556 -27.69 49.01 -23.76
CA ASP A 556 -28.81 49.03 -22.80
C ASP A 556 -28.33 49.44 -21.40
N ASN A 557 -27.15 48.96 -20.99
CA ASN A 557 -26.51 49.36 -19.73
C ASN A 557 -26.15 50.85 -19.73
N ALA A 558 -25.46 51.32 -20.77
CA ALA A 558 -25.09 52.73 -20.92
C ALA A 558 -26.32 53.66 -20.93
N CYS A 559 -27.39 53.29 -21.65
CA CYS A 559 -28.62 54.08 -21.69
C CYS A 559 -29.33 54.18 -20.34
N LYS A 560 -29.30 53.13 -19.51
CA LYS A 560 -29.94 53.14 -18.19
C LYS A 560 -29.24 54.03 -17.18
N PHE A 561 -27.92 54.12 -17.26
CA PHE A 561 -27.09 54.79 -16.26
C PHE A 561 -26.57 56.16 -16.71
N THR A 562 -26.96 56.60 -17.92
CA THR A 562 -26.63 57.92 -18.47
C THR A 562 -27.86 58.83 -18.43
N PRO A 563 -27.76 60.05 -17.88
CA PRO A 563 -28.83 61.04 -17.94
C PRO A 563 -29.22 61.38 -19.40
N MET A 564 -30.44 61.87 -19.63
CA MET A 564 -30.93 62.20 -20.99
C MET A 564 -30.04 63.16 -21.79
N GLN A 565 -29.33 64.05 -21.09
CA GLN A 565 -28.41 65.05 -21.66
C GLN A 565 -26.95 64.56 -21.76
N GLY A 566 -26.69 63.32 -21.39
CA GLY A 566 -25.39 62.67 -21.52
C GLY A 566 -25.12 62.12 -22.92
N LEU A 567 -23.92 61.58 -23.10
CA LEU A 567 -23.40 61.06 -24.36
C LEU A 567 -22.95 59.60 -24.18
N ILE A 568 -23.31 58.76 -25.15
CA ILE A 568 -22.80 57.39 -25.29
C ILE A 568 -21.99 57.35 -26.58
N THR A 569 -20.73 56.90 -26.50
CA THR A 569 -19.82 56.78 -27.64
C THR A 569 -19.45 55.32 -27.84
N ILE A 570 -19.67 54.81 -29.05
CA ILE A 570 -19.24 53.48 -29.48
C ILE A 570 -18.06 53.67 -30.41
N SER A 571 -16.89 53.17 -30.02
CA SER A 571 -15.67 53.23 -30.83
C SER A 571 -15.07 51.83 -30.98
N ALA A 572 -14.25 51.66 -32.01
CA ALA A 572 -13.49 50.43 -32.18
C ALA A 572 -12.12 50.72 -32.77
N ASN A 573 -11.10 50.10 -32.18
CA ASN A 573 -9.71 50.23 -32.59
C ASN A 573 -9.08 48.85 -32.72
N GLN A 574 -8.17 48.71 -33.68
CA GLN A 574 -7.37 47.49 -33.78
C GLN A 574 -6.29 47.53 -32.68
N ASN A 575 -6.39 46.63 -31.70
CA ASN A 575 -5.43 46.53 -30.59
C ASN A 575 -4.24 45.62 -30.96
N SER A 576 -4.44 44.63 -31.83
CA SER A 576 -3.38 43.71 -32.31
C SER A 576 -3.66 43.16 -33.72
N ASP A 577 -2.70 42.43 -34.31
CA ASP A 577 -2.87 41.72 -35.60
C ASP A 577 -3.96 40.62 -35.59
N ARG A 578 -4.62 40.37 -34.44
CA ARG A 578 -5.58 39.27 -34.29
C ARG A 578 -6.93 39.66 -33.69
N MET A 579 -7.06 40.84 -33.10
CA MET A 579 -8.27 41.26 -32.37
C MET A 579 -8.60 42.74 -32.62
N VAL A 580 -9.89 43.05 -32.74
CA VAL A 580 -10.45 44.41 -32.66
C VAL A 580 -10.99 44.62 -31.24
N GLU A 581 -10.62 45.73 -30.64
CA GLU A 581 -11.20 46.20 -29.38
C GLU A 581 -12.36 47.14 -29.67
N VAL A 582 -13.49 46.89 -29.03
CA VAL A 582 -14.69 47.70 -29.11
C VAL A 582 -14.95 48.31 -27.73
N THR A 583 -15.18 49.61 -27.70
CA THR A 583 -15.43 50.38 -26.48
C THR A 583 -16.81 51.00 -26.53
N VAL A 584 -17.59 50.79 -25.47
CA VAL A 584 -18.85 51.49 -25.20
C VAL A 584 -18.62 52.41 -24.01
N ALA A 585 -18.47 53.70 -24.29
CA ALA A 585 -18.21 54.74 -23.29
C ALA A 585 -19.47 55.55 -23.01
N ASP A 586 -19.76 55.82 -21.75
CA ASP A 586 -20.91 56.61 -21.31
C ASP A 586 -20.49 57.74 -20.35
N THR A 587 -21.24 58.84 -20.34
CA THR A 587 -21.04 59.96 -19.39
C THR A 587 -22.00 59.88 -18.20
N GLY A 588 -22.32 58.66 -17.76
CA GLY A 588 -23.26 58.38 -16.69
C GLY A 588 -22.66 58.46 -15.29
N ARG A 589 -23.32 57.78 -14.35
CA ARG A 589 -23.01 57.82 -12.91
C ARG A 589 -21.64 57.27 -12.51
N GLY A 590 -20.92 56.60 -13.41
CA GLY A 590 -19.62 55.99 -13.15
C GLY A 590 -19.66 54.77 -12.21
N ILE A 591 -18.53 54.07 -12.13
CA ILE A 591 -18.31 52.90 -11.28
C ILE A 591 -17.12 53.16 -10.35
N GLU A 592 -17.24 52.79 -9.07
CA GLU A 592 -16.13 52.86 -8.12
C GLU A 592 -14.99 51.89 -8.52
N PRO A 593 -13.70 52.26 -8.40
CA PRO A 593 -12.58 51.41 -8.82
C PRO A 593 -12.60 50.01 -8.21
N ASN A 594 -13.03 49.88 -6.95
CA ASN A 594 -13.10 48.60 -6.24
C ASN A 594 -14.22 47.67 -6.76
N ARG A 595 -15.06 48.15 -7.69
CA ARG A 595 -16.22 47.43 -8.22
C ARG A 595 -16.10 47.08 -9.71
N LEU A 596 -15.04 47.54 -10.38
CA LEU A 596 -14.85 47.37 -11.83
C LEU A 596 -14.82 45.90 -12.30
N GLU A 597 -14.31 45.00 -11.48
CA GLU A 597 -14.33 43.56 -11.80
C GLU A 597 -15.66 42.90 -11.40
N VAL A 598 -16.21 43.32 -10.24
CA VAL A 598 -17.41 42.70 -9.65
C VAL A 598 -18.68 42.99 -10.46
N VAL A 599 -18.69 44.04 -11.29
CA VAL A 599 -19.84 44.32 -12.18
C VAL A 599 -20.12 43.22 -13.20
N PHE A 600 -19.15 42.34 -13.48
CA PHE A 600 -19.32 41.18 -14.36
C PHE A 600 -19.81 39.92 -13.62
N ASP A 601 -19.99 39.98 -12.30
CA ASP A 601 -20.50 38.87 -11.50
C ASP A 601 -22.02 38.72 -11.60
N ARG A 602 -22.47 37.47 -11.42
CA ARG A 602 -23.88 37.10 -11.58
C ARG A 602 -24.74 37.79 -10.54
N PHE A 603 -25.86 38.37 -10.98
CA PHE A 603 -26.82 39.08 -10.13
C PHE A 603 -26.24 40.27 -9.37
N TYR A 604 -25.03 40.72 -9.72
CA TYR A 604 -24.43 41.88 -9.08
C TYR A 604 -25.17 43.15 -9.52
N GLN A 605 -25.53 43.98 -8.53
CA GLN A 605 -26.13 45.29 -8.73
C GLN A 605 -25.60 46.25 -7.66
N GLU A 606 -25.27 47.47 -8.06
CA GLU A 606 -24.70 48.47 -7.15
C GLU A 606 -25.71 48.98 -6.12
N GLU A 607 -27.00 48.97 -6.47
CA GLU A 607 -28.15 49.29 -5.61
C GLU A 607 -28.77 48.00 -5.07
N GLY A 608 -28.92 47.86 -3.75
CA GLY A 608 -29.58 46.70 -3.14
C GLY A 608 -31.06 46.59 -3.53
N ALA A 609 -31.65 45.40 -3.39
CA ALA A 609 -33.00 45.05 -3.85
C ALA A 609 -34.15 45.99 -3.39
N LEU A 610 -33.95 46.80 -2.36
CA LEU A 610 -34.93 47.76 -1.82
C LEU A 610 -34.81 49.20 -2.34
N ARG A 611 -33.72 49.59 -3.01
CA ARG A 611 -33.49 50.96 -3.53
C ARG A 611 -33.44 50.98 -5.06
N ARG A 612 -34.29 50.18 -5.71
CA ARG A 612 -34.29 50.04 -7.17
C ARG A 612 -34.74 51.34 -7.83
N THR A 613 -33.80 52.13 -8.33
CA THR A 613 -34.09 53.32 -9.16
C THR A 613 -33.99 53.01 -10.66
N ALA A 614 -33.18 52.01 -11.05
CA ALA A 614 -33.05 51.55 -12.43
C ALA A 614 -33.19 50.02 -12.55
N GLY A 615 -34.06 49.55 -13.44
CA GLY A 615 -34.40 48.13 -13.61
C GLY A 615 -33.32 47.31 -14.35
N GLY A 616 -32.77 46.29 -13.68
CA GLY A 616 -31.80 45.34 -14.25
C GLY A 616 -31.98 43.92 -13.72
N THR A 617 -31.49 42.94 -14.48
CA THR A 617 -31.45 41.51 -14.09
C THR A 617 -30.17 41.14 -13.35
N GLY A 618 -29.12 41.98 -13.44
CA GLY A 618 -27.78 41.67 -12.92
C GLY A 618 -27.07 40.53 -13.66
N LEU A 619 -27.66 40.00 -14.74
CA LEU A 619 -27.08 38.92 -15.54
C LEU A 619 -26.47 39.41 -16.86
N GLY A 620 -26.79 40.63 -17.29
CA GLY A 620 -26.41 41.14 -18.60
C GLY A 620 -24.89 41.16 -18.83
N LEU A 621 -24.13 41.76 -17.92
CA LEU A 621 -22.67 41.83 -18.03
C LEU A 621 -21.99 40.46 -17.86
N ALA A 622 -22.54 39.59 -17.03
CA ALA A 622 -22.08 38.20 -16.89
C ALA A 622 -22.25 37.41 -18.20
N ILE A 623 -23.37 37.60 -18.91
CA ILE A 623 -23.60 37.02 -20.24
C ILE A 623 -22.57 37.57 -21.25
N CYS A 624 -22.34 38.89 -21.26
CA CYS A 624 -21.32 39.48 -22.13
C CYS A 624 -19.93 38.85 -21.90
N ARG A 625 -19.53 38.66 -20.63
CA ARG A 625 -18.27 38.01 -20.27
C ARG A 625 -18.19 36.58 -20.80
N GLN A 626 -19.23 35.77 -20.67
CA GLN A 626 -19.23 34.41 -21.20
C GLN A 626 -19.17 34.36 -22.73
N ILE A 627 -19.87 35.27 -23.41
CA ILE A 627 -19.84 35.34 -24.88
C ILE A 627 -18.43 35.71 -25.38
N VAL A 628 -17.86 36.78 -24.84
CA VAL A 628 -16.53 37.27 -25.24
C VAL A 628 -15.44 36.23 -24.95
N ASN A 629 -15.50 35.58 -23.78
CA ASN A 629 -14.61 34.46 -23.46
C ASN A 629 -14.78 33.27 -24.43
N GLY A 630 -16.00 33.01 -24.90
CA GLY A 630 -16.30 32.00 -25.90
C GLY A 630 -15.58 32.21 -27.24
N TRP A 631 -15.25 33.47 -27.58
CA TRP A 631 -14.43 33.81 -28.75
C TRP A 631 -12.92 33.85 -28.47
N GLY A 632 -12.51 33.58 -27.22
CA GLY A 632 -11.13 33.77 -26.77
C GLY A 632 -10.73 35.25 -26.61
N GLY A 633 -11.72 36.15 -26.52
CA GLY A 633 -11.52 37.57 -26.22
C GLY A 633 -11.48 37.86 -24.71
N ALA A 634 -11.40 39.14 -24.37
CA ALA A 634 -11.47 39.65 -23.00
C ALA A 634 -12.45 40.83 -22.95
N ILE A 635 -13.14 40.98 -21.81
CA ILE A 635 -14.02 42.13 -21.51
C ILE A 635 -13.59 42.74 -20.17
N TRP A 636 -13.55 44.07 -20.08
CA TRP A 636 -13.23 44.80 -18.84
C TRP A 636 -13.94 46.16 -18.80
N ALA A 637 -13.88 46.83 -17.66
CA ALA A 637 -14.47 48.16 -17.47
C ALA A 637 -13.44 49.13 -16.86
N ASP A 638 -13.47 50.38 -17.32
CA ASP A 638 -12.69 51.49 -16.82
C ASP A 638 -13.61 52.64 -16.38
N SER A 639 -13.33 53.23 -15.21
CA SER A 639 -14.08 54.38 -14.68
C SER A 639 -13.21 55.16 -13.68
N ASN A 640 -13.25 56.49 -13.77
CA ASN A 640 -12.52 57.38 -12.84
C ASN A 640 -13.27 57.58 -11.50
N GLY A 641 -14.37 56.88 -11.28
CA GLY A 641 -15.20 56.96 -10.08
C GLY A 641 -16.59 57.52 -10.36
N LYS A 642 -17.32 57.86 -9.29
CA LYS A 642 -18.70 58.34 -9.40
C LYS A 642 -18.81 59.65 -10.18
N ASP A 643 -19.85 59.74 -10.99
CA ASP A 643 -20.22 60.84 -11.87
C ASP A 643 -19.17 61.18 -12.94
N GLN A 644 -18.23 60.27 -13.21
CA GLN A 644 -17.20 60.42 -14.24
C GLN A 644 -17.44 59.55 -15.48
N GLY A 645 -18.60 58.91 -15.59
CA GLY A 645 -18.90 57.98 -16.68
C GLY A 645 -18.17 56.64 -16.56
N SER A 646 -18.38 55.76 -17.53
CA SER A 646 -17.77 54.43 -17.56
C SER A 646 -17.45 54.01 -18.99
N GLN A 647 -16.44 53.18 -19.15
CA GLN A 647 -16.03 52.62 -20.44
C GLN A 647 -16.00 51.10 -20.32
N PHE A 648 -16.79 50.42 -21.14
CA PHE A 648 -16.76 48.96 -21.25
C PHE A 648 -16.04 48.56 -22.52
N HIS A 649 -15.00 47.75 -22.38
CA HIS A 649 -14.13 47.32 -23.46
C HIS A 649 -14.30 45.83 -23.67
N PHE A 650 -14.34 45.38 -24.93
CA PHE A 650 -14.25 43.96 -25.25
C PHE A 650 -13.50 43.70 -26.55
N THR A 651 -12.89 42.52 -26.67
CA THR A 651 -12.15 42.13 -27.88
C THR A 651 -12.89 41.07 -28.70
N VAL A 652 -12.80 41.21 -30.03
CA VAL A 652 -13.40 40.29 -31.02
C VAL A 652 -12.34 39.88 -32.05
N PRO A 653 -12.23 38.59 -32.40
CA PRO A 653 -11.24 38.13 -33.37
C PRO A 653 -11.48 38.65 -34.78
N ILE A 654 -10.40 38.95 -35.50
CA ILE A 654 -10.44 39.36 -36.91
C ILE A 654 -10.32 38.15 -37.85
N VAL A 655 -10.83 38.29 -39.06
CA VAL A 655 -10.63 37.32 -40.14
C VAL A 655 -9.14 37.34 -40.55
N GLN A 656 -8.40 36.28 -40.22
CA GLN A 656 -7.01 36.13 -40.69
C GLN A 656 -7.00 35.80 -42.20
N GLY A 657 -6.31 36.63 -42.99
CA GLY A 657 -6.28 36.49 -44.44
C GLY A 657 -5.60 35.19 -44.92
N SER A 658 -6.36 34.35 -45.64
CA SER A 658 -5.92 33.54 -46.80
C SER A 658 -6.92 32.46 -47.29
N GLN A 659 -8.18 32.40 -46.84
CA GLN A 659 -9.12 31.37 -47.36
C GLN A 659 -10.53 31.80 -47.79
N GLU A 660 -10.97 33.06 -47.65
CA GLU A 660 -12.35 33.44 -48.00
C GLU A 660 -12.54 34.27 -49.29
N GLU A 661 -11.47 34.66 -50.00
CA GLU A 661 -11.61 35.28 -51.33
C GLU A 661 -12.24 34.33 -52.39
N SER A 662 -12.37 33.05 -52.08
CA SER A 662 -13.02 32.05 -52.95
C SER A 662 -14.56 32.12 -52.93
N ARG A 663 -15.19 32.50 -51.81
CA ARG A 663 -16.66 32.46 -51.69
C ARG A 663 -17.37 33.75 -52.15
N SER A 664 -16.74 34.91 -52.03
CA SER A 664 -17.33 36.19 -52.47
C SER A 664 -17.37 36.34 -54.00
N LYS A 665 -16.46 35.69 -54.73
CA LYS A 665 -16.45 35.69 -56.22
C LYS A 665 -17.53 34.80 -56.85
N VAL A 666 -18.10 33.83 -56.13
CA VAL A 666 -19.12 32.93 -56.68
C VAL A 666 -20.52 33.59 -56.74
N LYS A 667 -20.86 34.48 -55.80
CA LYS A 667 -22.17 35.18 -55.83
C LYS A 667 -22.28 36.32 -56.86
N ARG A 668 -21.17 36.89 -57.34
CA ARG A 668 -21.20 37.98 -58.35
C ARG A 668 -21.22 37.52 -59.81
N ARG A 669 -21.07 36.21 -60.10
CA ARG A 669 -21.05 35.67 -61.47
C ARG A 669 -22.36 35.03 -61.95
N GLY A 670 -23.41 35.02 -61.12
CA GLY A 670 -24.70 34.36 -61.43
C GLY A 670 -25.86 35.28 -61.80
N SER A 671 -25.62 36.43 -62.45
CA SER A 671 -26.71 37.35 -62.87
C SER A 671 -26.46 38.04 -64.22
N ARG A 672 -25.96 37.28 -65.20
CA ARG A 672 -26.07 37.61 -66.64
C ARG A 672 -26.12 36.30 -67.42
N ASP A 673 -27.33 35.80 -67.61
CA ASP A 673 -27.87 35.31 -68.88
C ASP A 673 -29.39 35.37 -68.82
#